data_AF-A0A8T1VBV7-F1
#
_entry.id   AF-A0A8T1VBV7-F1
#
_cell.length_a   1.000
_cell.length_b   1.000
_cell.length_c   1.000
_cell.angle_alpha   90.00
_cell.angle_beta   90.00
_cell.angle_gamma   90.00
#
_symmetry.space_group_name_H-M   'P 1'
#
loop_
_entity.id
_entity.type
_entity.pdbx_description
1 polymer ?
#
loop_
_entity_poly.entity_id
_entity_poly.type
_entity_poly.pdbx_seq_one_letter_code
_entity_poly.pdbx_strand_id
1 'polypeptide(L)'
;MVSEASASSGDADSMDSSRRVSIDVERRVEFVPARIPKLVTAAPVPVPSPSQTTQALQADLLELARALEQVNVQRKKLLGKSASQPSVRLEPLEAKQKPSTNNCECMAKFHVVSVDLVCLTQSQLAGCDSFTDLIQCGCGEEIRRADERFHAQHECPLRMIRCVRPGCTQLFQACNRERHEQRDCQFTRHTRQLLRDRDDGDTPVECELCHETRVIIRKRFLKSHQLYMCVKRKVACRFAEWGCEMKFPQEEQEAHEASQCVVAERRRKIAADSVLVNEEIVCDWCQQKVKKRKLLDHQEDECPERERPCPNAVNGCKEWVPVGKTDEHLRMDCVVTIERNTLAAKAREKNSPVTCPECGVVVRLRYLNRHFRDECVSRVVPCKNAAHGCKARLRWRDRYLHEDFLSLSKDRSMLQFKTGGNASISVSNSQSQTPTQSPFDLPPPWTAEYFVWMVDAEEEILSLHKSSMELMEIVAVNTSENAQWQAKSDACKTKLKELKQQRKRKTNDKAQGTHLSGEEMSSAAKELAEDFNDAENGLLSTREEIALARGWIEIKITEAKRIFDTDVSDQDAKQALCTAIAEQTVQVLKERLLLVQLLPEADRALLSDLDAWAKQLTPGSPTKEDKAERQRKAAEQNKLLKKRSELQAQSEALDPHDADNQRLQRRYEREIAKVDAKLAFVSENKPTQLLERCGRHIIASSAKNVISLVAGAQGEIVFYRPSGAKAARDVNFQARLERNRWNHVVFSAGAKELSLVLNGELRNVRRGVFDLPMSRIGTKEPAESFQGYVQEVRYWNECRSLQQIQQNAASILHVAKCRTLLGYWTFEEGMGDLVDDMSLKLPRSACLDTDWVLYDSPHVRKRFGTPPTPSLRDQTCCAVNQTLKLLAQRARDRELDVAPCRQHCEQVVAYRDLERHHRVECVHRLVVCKEVGCEAAYRLSSAAEHLRSTCARHLLRDELVRRYHEKRELVECILNCPERVQRRVLALHCHTACVNRLVSCPWADCGETVIAKTLTRHLERDCRSVTKATREAMAENGRRRQQEKETDEAECETQRRQPRGG
;
A
#
# COMPACT_ATOMS: atom_id res chain seq x y z
N MET A 1 54.15 10.31 -49.50
CA MET A 1 54.33 8.84 -49.42
C MET A 1 53.04 8.26 -48.87
N VAL A 2 52.20 7.50 -49.55
CA VAL A 2 52.09 6.94 -50.91
C VAL A 2 50.56 6.70 -51.04
N SER A 3 49.83 7.41 -51.92
CA SER A 3 49.20 6.93 -53.19
C SER A 3 48.17 5.79 -52.99
N GLU A 4 47.00 5.71 -53.65
CA GLU A 4 46.46 6.31 -54.88
C GLU A 4 44.94 6.00 -54.98
N ALA A 5 44.11 6.98 -55.39
CA ALA A 5 43.24 7.01 -56.61
C ALA A 5 41.93 6.17 -56.56
N SER A 6 40.75 6.60 -57.03
CA SER A 6 40.31 7.66 -57.97
C SER A 6 38.76 7.83 -57.87
N ALA A 7 38.22 9.05 -57.75
CA ALA A 7 37.59 9.92 -58.80
C ALA A 7 36.07 9.63 -59.00
N SER A 8 35.14 10.57 -59.26
CA SER A 8 35.06 12.04 -59.47
C SER A 8 33.56 12.39 -59.62
N SER A 9 32.99 13.50 -59.15
CA SER A 9 32.95 14.84 -59.77
C SER A 9 31.94 15.66 -58.91
N GLY A 10 32.21 16.87 -58.42
CA GLY A 10 32.32 18.16 -59.14
C GLY A 10 30.94 18.86 -59.05
N ASP A 11 30.73 20.10 -58.56
CA ASP A 11 31.60 21.25 -58.41
C ASP A 11 31.09 22.22 -57.33
N ALA A 12 32.03 23.06 -56.90
CA ALA A 12 31.93 24.12 -55.91
C ALA A 12 31.51 25.46 -56.53
N ASP A 13 31.03 26.38 -55.68
CA ASP A 13 31.47 27.79 -55.56
C ASP A 13 30.38 28.61 -54.84
N SER A 14 30.65 29.70 -54.11
CA SER A 14 31.81 30.19 -53.37
C SER A 14 31.32 31.46 -52.62
N MET A 15 32.07 31.86 -51.60
CA MET A 15 32.27 33.24 -51.14
C MET A 15 31.23 33.96 -50.24
N ASP A 16 31.53 33.88 -48.93
CA ASP A 16 32.21 34.92 -48.15
C ASP A 16 31.50 36.24 -47.74
N SER A 17 31.40 36.39 -46.41
CA SER A 17 32.01 37.47 -45.62
C SER A 17 31.10 38.34 -44.73
N SER A 18 31.61 38.49 -43.50
CA SER A 18 31.62 39.72 -42.69
C SER A 18 30.54 40.00 -41.64
N ARG A 19 30.85 39.50 -40.43
CA ARG A 19 30.74 40.11 -39.09
C ARG A 19 30.44 41.63 -39.02
N ARG A 20 29.58 42.05 -38.07
CA ARG A 20 30.00 42.75 -36.83
C ARG A 20 28.83 43.02 -35.86
N VAL A 21 29.19 42.99 -34.58
CA VAL A 21 28.44 43.32 -33.37
C VAL A 21 28.38 44.84 -33.18
N SER A 22 27.29 45.38 -32.64
CA SER A 22 27.27 46.58 -31.78
C SER A 22 25.97 46.68 -30.96
N ILE A 23 26.11 47.35 -29.82
CA ILE A 23 25.29 47.35 -28.60
C ILE A 23 24.44 48.64 -28.52
N ASP A 24 23.30 48.53 -27.81
CA ASP A 24 22.42 49.53 -27.16
C ASP A 24 21.70 50.64 -27.95
N VAL A 25 20.37 50.71 -27.78
CA VAL A 25 19.65 51.68 -26.91
C VAL A 25 18.14 51.65 -27.24
N GLU A 26 17.32 51.51 -26.18
CA GLU A 26 15.91 51.88 -25.98
C GLU A 26 14.89 51.75 -27.13
N ARG A 27 13.86 50.90 -26.93
CA ARG A 27 12.50 51.18 -27.40
C ARG A 27 11.41 50.53 -26.53
N ARG A 28 10.62 51.43 -25.92
CA ARG A 28 9.28 51.32 -25.33
C ARG A 28 8.57 49.96 -25.39
N VAL A 29 8.22 49.48 -24.19
CA VAL A 29 7.13 48.56 -23.94
C VAL A 29 5.81 49.26 -24.26
N GLU A 30 5.14 48.88 -25.35
CA GLU A 30 3.72 49.14 -25.54
C GLU A 30 2.92 47.91 -25.12
N PHE A 31 2.10 48.12 -24.09
CA PHE A 31 1.08 47.21 -23.60
C PHE A 31 0.00 47.04 -24.68
N VAL A 32 -0.14 45.84 -25.25
CA VAL A 32 -1.31 45.47 -26.06
C VAL A 32 -2.26 44.65 -25.17
N PRO A 33 -3.40 45.20 -24.73
CA PRO A 33 -4.37 44.44 -23.95
C PRO A 33 -5.10 43.44 -24.84
N ALA A 34 -5.17 42.20 -24.36
CA ALA A 34 -6.01 41.14 -24.92
C ALA A 34 -7.47 41.61 -25.01
N ARG A 35 -8.05 41.51 -26.21
CA ARG A 35 -9.48 41.75 -26.44
C ARG A 35 -10.30 40.71 -25.67
N ILE A 36 -11.05 41.20 -24.70
CA ILE A 36 -12.16 40.52 -24.02
C ILE A 36 -13.32 40.40 -25.01
N PRO A 37 -13.84 39.19 -25.32
CA PRO A 37 -15.14 39.06 -25.96
C PRO A 37 -16.24 39.47 -24.97
N LYS A 38 -17.04 40.46 -25.38
CA LYS A 38 -18.21 40.96 -24.65
C LYS A 38 -19.28 39.87 -24.52
N LEU A 39 -19.90 39.80 -23.34
CA LEU A 39 -21.18 39.12 -23.12
C LEU A 39 -22.23 39.64 -24.12
N VAL A 40 -22.86 38.71 -24.82
CA VAL A 40 -24.13 38.94 -25.53
C VAL A 40 -25.20 38.08 -24.86
N THR A 41 -26.32 38.74 -24.62
CA THR A 41 -27.56 38.35 -23.96
C THR A 41 -28.16 37.01 -24.43
N ALA A 42 -28.65 36.24 -23.45
CA ALA A 42 -29.39 35.00 -23.66
C ALA A 42 -30.75 35.25 -24.32
N ALA A 43 -31.05 34.46 -25.36
CA ALA A 43 -32.38 34.28 -25.96
C ALA A 43 -32.93 32.89 -25.54
N PRO A 44 -34.25 32.67 -25.53
CA PRO A 44 -34.88 31.59 -24.78
C PRO A 44 -34.71 30.21 -25.41
N VAL A 45 -34.61 29.20 -24.54
CA VAL A 45 -34.51 27.77 -24.87
C VAL A 45 -35.85 27.26 -25.44
N PRO A 46 -35.88 26.53 -26.57
CA PRO A 46 -37.10 25.89 -27.04
C PRO A 46 -37.37 24.59 -26.26
N VAL A 47 -38.59 24.48 -25.73
CA VAL A 47 -39.15 23.26 -25.14
C VAL A 47 -39.43 22.25 -26.27
N PRO A 48 -39.02 20.98 -26.16
CA PRO A 48 -39.31 19.98 -27.19
C PRO A 48 -40.80 19.60 -27.20
N SER A 49 -41.37 19.49 -28.40
CA SER A 49 -42.78 19.12 -28.60
C SER A 49 -43.05 17.63 -28.36
N PRO A 50 -44.28 17.23 -27.93
CA PRO A 50 -44.62 15.85 -27.52
C PRO A 50 -44.52 14.76 -28.60
N SER A 51 -44.26 15.15 -29.85
CA SER A 51 -44.18 14.27 -31.02
C SER A 51 -42.80 13.64 -31.25
N GLN A 52 -41.74 14.15 -30.64
CA GLN A 52 -40.38 13.61 -30.80
C GLN A 52 -40.05 12.51 -29.78
N THR A 53 -40.68 12.52 -28.61
CA THR A 53 -40.52 11.48 -27.58
C THR A 53 -41.24 10.17 -27.94
N THR A 54 -42.35 10.27 -28.69
CA THR A 54 -43.12 9.11 -29.18
C THR A 54 -42.41 8.38 -30.31
N GLN A 55 -41.66 9.08 -31.18
CA GLN A 55 -40.87 8.46 -32.24
C GLN A 55 -39.60 7.76 -31.71
N ALA A 56 -38.97 8.28 -30.66
CA ALA A 56 -37.83 7.64 -30.02
C ALA A 56 -38.22 6.32 -29.31
N LEU A 57 -39.33 6.34 -28.55
CA LEU A 57 -39.87 5.13 -27.90
C LEU A 57 -40.31 4.05 -28.89
N GLN A 58 -40.80 4.44 -30.07
CA GLN A 58 -41.23 3.52 -31.12
C GLN A 58 -40.06 2.91 -31.90
N ALA A 59 -38.92 3.61 -31.99
CA ALA A 59 -37.67 3.08 -32.51
C ALA A 59 -37.03 2.05 -31.56
N ASP A 60 -37.03 2.34 -30.24
CA ASP A 60 -36.49 1.45 -29.22
C ASP A 60 -37.32 0.15 -29.09
N LEU A 61 -38.65 0.24 -29.21
CA LEU A 61 -39.53 -0.95 -29.24
C LEU A 61 -39.31 -1.83 -30.48
N LEU A 62 -38.96 -1.23 -31.63
CA LEU A 62 -38.67 -1.99 -32.86
C LEU A 62 -37.29 -2.67 -32.80
N GLU A 63 -36.30 -2.05 -32.16
CA GLU A 63 -35.01 -2.68 -31.91
C GLU A 63 -35.11 -3.83 -30.90
N LEU A 64 -35.93 -3.68 -29.85
CA LEU A 64 -36.19 -4.76 -28.89
C LEU A 64 -36.90 -5.96 -29.56
N ALA A 65 -37.85 -5.70 -30.46
CA ALA A 65 -38.54 -6.73 -31.23
C ALA A 65 -37.58 -7.51 -32.16
N ARG A 66 -36.66 -6.80 -32.85
CA ARG A 66 -35.63 -7.44 -33.69
C ARG A 66 -34.61 -8.23 -32.86
N ALA A 67 -34.27 -7.76 -31.66
CA ALA A 67 -33.38 -8.48 -30.75
C ALA A 67 -34.02 -9.79 -30.25
N LEU A 68 -35.32 -9.77 -29.92
CA LEU A 68 -36.07 -10.97 -29.53
C LEU A 68 -36.22 -11.97 -30.69
N GLU A 69 -36.38 -11.50 -31.93
CA GLU A 69 -36.35 -12.35 -33.12
C GLU A 69 -34.99 -13.02 -33.34
N GLN A 70 -33.89 -12.30 -33.15
CA GLN A 70 -32.55 -12.85 -33.26
C GLN A 70 -32.25 -13.91 -32.18
N VAL A 71 -32.74 -13.71 -30.95
CA VAL A 71 -32.64 -14.71 -29.87
C VAL A 71 -33.44 -15.97 -30.22
N ASN A 72 -34.63 -15.84 -30.82
CA ASN A 72 -35.43 -16.97 -31.27
C ASN A 72 -34.79 -17.73 -32.46
N VAL A 73 -34.11 -17.03 -33.37
CA VAL A 73 -33.34 -17.63 -34.47
C VAL A 73 -32.10 -18.36 -33.95
N GLN A 74 -31.40 -17.81 -32.95
CA GLN A 74 -30.27 -18.49 -32.29
C GLN A 74 -30.72 -19.72 -31.50
N ARG A 75 -31.87 -19.67 -30.82
CA ARG A 75 -32.48 -20.81 -30.14
C ARG A 75 -32.86 -21.93 -31.11
N LYS A 76 -33.39 -21.60 -32.30
CA LYS A 76 -33.66 -22.59 -33.38
C LYS A 76 -32.37 -23.18 -33.97
N LYS A 77 -31.28 -22.42 -34.08
CA LYS A 77 -29.98 -22.92 -34.57
C LYS A 77 -29.25 -23.83 -33.57
N LEU A 78 -29.43 -23.61 -32.26
CA LEU A 78 -28.81 -24.45 -31.22
C LEU A 78 -29.54 -25.79 -31.03
N LEU A 79 -30.86 -25.84 -31.29
CA LEU A 79 -31.64 -27.08 -31.24
C LEU A 79 -31.50 -27.96 -32.51
N GLY A 80 -30.84 -27.47 -33.57
CA GLY A 80 -30.66 -28.18 -34.84
C GLY A 80 -29.29 -28.84 -35.05
N LYS A 81 -28.39 -28.81 -34.06
CA LYS A 81 -27.00 -29.32 -34.19
C LYS A 81 -26.70 -30.66 -33.49
N SER A 82 -27.71 -31.35 -32.96
CA SER A 82 -27.59 -32.71 -32.40
C SER A 82 -28.10 -33.82 -33.32
N ALA A 83 -28.30 -33.53 -34.62
CA ALA A 83 -28.58 -34.55 -35.63
C ALA A 83 -27.61 -34.40 -36.81
N SER A 84 -27.01 -35.54 -37.21
CA SER A 84 -26.15 -35.82 -38.37
C SER A 84 -24.65 -35.43 -38.32
N GLN A 85 -23.81 -36.40 -37.90
CA GLN A 85 -22.51 -36.67 -38.55
C GLN A 85 -22.76 -37.67 -39.71
N PRO A 86 -22.10 -37.50 -40.89
CA PRO A 86 -22.14 -38.47 -41.98
C PRO A 86 -20.93 -39.41 -42.02
N SER A 87 -21.20 -40.64 -42.49
CA SER A 87 -20.25 -41.74 -42.74
C SER A 87 -19.51 -41.58 -44.08
N VAL A 88 -18.29 -42.13 -44.15
CA VAL A 88 -17.39 -42.10 -45.33
C VAL A 88 -17.46 -43.41 -46.13
N ARG A 89 -17.75 -43.21 -47.42
CA ARG A 89 -17.52 -43.90 -48.72
C ARG A 89 -16.57 -45.12 -48.83
N LEU A 90 -16.88 -46.07 -49.75
CA LEU A 90 -16.17 -46.38 -51.02
C LEU A 90 -16.79 -47.54 -51.84
N GLU A 91 -16.51 -47.57 -53.16
CA GLU A 91 -17.18 -48.26 -54.29
C GLU A 91 -16.69 -49.70 -54.67
N PRO A 92 -17.36 -50.43 -55.61
CA PRO A 92 -17.19 -51.88 -55.89
C PRO A 92 -16.44 -52.19 -57.24
N LEU A 93 -15.97 -53.40 -57.64
CA LEU A 93 -16.59 -54.74 -57.83
C LEU A 93 -15.54 -55.86 -58.13
N GLU A 94 -16.01 -57.13 -58.09
CA GLU A 94 -15.45 -58.43 -58.58
C GLU A 94 -14.59 -59.26 -57.60
N ALA A 95 -14.74 -60.59 -57.39
CA ALA A 95 -15.58 -61.64 -57.96
C ALA A 95 -15.67 -62.90 -57.03
N LYS A 96 -16.73 -63.70 -57.28
CA LYS A 96 -16.81 -65.19 -57.23
C LYS A 96 -16.98 -65.97 -55.90
N GLN A 97 -18.09 -66.74 -55.93
CA GLN A 97 -18.28 -68.15 -55.51
C GLN A 97 -18.95 -68.50 -54.16
N LYS A 98 -20.24 -68.85 -54.29
CA LYS A 98 -20.97 -70.05 -53.77
C LYS A 98 -21.16 -70.25 -52.24
N PRO A 99 -22.20 -70.99 -51.81
CA PRO A 99 -23.61 -70.90 -52.19
C PRO A 99 -24.54 -70.95 -50.92
N SER A 100 -25.79 -70.46 -51.00
CA SER A 100 -27.06 -71.25 -50.92
C SER A 100 -27.16 -72.23 -49.73
N THR A 101 -28.22 -72.31 -48.91
CA THR A 101 -29.66 -72.26 -49.23
C THR A 101 -30.52 -72.08 -47.98
N ASN A 102 -31.68 -71.48 -48.24
CA ASN A 102 -32.91 -71.35 -47.46
C ASN A 102 -33.47 -72.62 -46.79
N ASN A 103 -34.17 -72.33 -45.67
CA ASN A 103 -35.44 -72.85 -45.13
C ASN A 103 -35.52 -74.35 -44.77
N CYS A 104 -36.17 -74.80 -43.69
CA CYS A 104 -37.26 -74.20 -42.92
C CYS A 104 -37.33 -74.80 -41.49
N GLU A 105 -37.94 -74.02 -40.60
CA GLU A 105 -38.81 -74.42 -39.48
C GLU A 105 -38.31 -75.04 -38.15
N CYS A 106 -38.75 -74.31 -37.10
CA CYS A 106 -39.26 -74.70 -35.79
C CYS A 106 -38.32 -75.00 -34.59
N MET A 107 -38.45 -74.11 -33.60
CA MET A 107 -38.27 -74.18 -32.13
C MET A 107 -37.56 -75.38 -31.48
N ALA A 108 -36.52 -75.06 -30.68
CA ALA A 108 -36.02 -75.70 -29.46
C ALA A 108 -34.53 -75.30 -29.32
N LYS A 109 -33.83 -75.19 -28.19
CA LYS A 109 -34.04 -75.29 -26.75
C LYS A 109 -32.61 -75.07 -26.17
N PHE A 110 -32.48 -74.44 -24.99
CA PHE A 110 -31.60 -74.90 -23.88
C PHE A 110 -30.06 -74.75 -24.07
N HIS A 111 -29.17 -74.63 -23.08
CA HIS A 111 -29.11 -74.39 -21.62
C HIS A 111 -27.56 -74.46 -21.32
N VAL A 112 -26.97 -73.95 -20.23
CA VAL A 112 -26.72 -74.71 -18.98
C VAL A 112 -25.62 -73.99 -18.14
N VAL A 113 -25.92 -73.75 -16.85
CA VAL A 113 -25.06 -73.73 -15.60
C VAL A 113 -24.04 -72.60 -15.41
N SER A 114 -24.07 -71.73 -14.37
CA SER A 114 -24.19 -71.80 -12.88
C SER A 114 -22.84 -71.80 -12.15
N VAL A 115 -22.68 -70.99 -11.10
CA VAL A 115 -22.46 -71.34 -9.66
C VAL A 115 -22.34 -70.04 -8.81
N ASP A 116 -22.89 -70.08 -7.59
CA ASP A 116 -23.09 -69.05 -6.54
C ASP A 116 -21.90 -68.81 -5.54
N LEU A 117 -22.16 -67.87 -4.59
CA LEU A 117 -21.57 -67.55 -3.24
C LEU A 117 -20.59 -66.33 -3.15
N VAL A 118 -20.56 -65.43 -2.14
CA VAL A 118 -21.42 -65.03 -0.98
C VAL A 118 -20.82 -63.78 -0.26
N CYS A 119 -21.68 -63.00 0.43
CA CYS A 119 -21.54 -62.11 1.63
C CYS A 119 -20.60 -60.88 1.82
N LEU A 120 -21.27 -59.80 2.27
CA LEU A 120 -21.11 -58.90 3.45
C LEU A 120 -19.92 -57.94 3.64
N THR A 121 -20.23 -56.68 4.00
CA THR A 121 -19.81 -56.00 5.26
C THR A 121 -20.58 -54.68 5.51
N GLN A 122 -20.47 -54.15 6.74
CA GLN A 122 -21.47 -53.46 7.58
C GLN A 122 -21.10 -51.99 7.94
N SER A 123 -22.14 -51.19 8.23
CA SER A 123 -22.31 -50.29 9.40
C SER A 123 -21.71 -48.86 9.50
N GLN A 124 -22.50 -48.03 10.21
CA GLN A 124 -22.23 -46.76 10.93
C GLN A 124 -22.38 -45.41 10.19
N LEU A 125 -23.46 -44.66 10.49
CA LEU A 125 -23.40 -43.49 11.40
C LEU A 125 -24.79 -42.85 11.67
N ALA A 126 -24.91 -42.39 12.92
CA ALA A 126 -26.03 -41.84 13.65
C ALA A 126 -26.72 -40.59 13.04
N GLY A 127 -28.00 -40.41 13.39
CA GLY A 127 -28.81 -39.26 13.00
C GLY A 127 -28.68 -38.02 13.90
N CYS A 128 -29.43 -36.98 13.52
CA CYS A 128 -29.93 -35.95 14.41
C CYS A 128 -31.18 -35.33 13.80
N ASP A 129 -32.22 -35.25 14.61
CA ASP A 129 -33.54 -34.71 14.35
C ASP A 129 -33.52 -33.24 13.89
N SER A 130 -34.38 -32.91 12.92
CA SER A 130 -35.12 -31.64 12.98
C SER A 130 -36.40 -31.71 12.15
N PHE A 131 -37.51 -31.61 12.87
CA PHE A 131 -38.85 -31.16 12.49
C PHE A 131 -39.21 -31.12 10.99
N THR A 132 -40.20 -31.96 10.66
CA THR A 132 -41.01 -31.97 9.44
C THR A 132 -41.55 -30.58 9.09
N ASP A 133 -40.92 -29.94 8.11
CA ASP A 133 -41.44 -28.77 7.41
C ASP A 133 -42.17 -29.26 6.13
N LEU A 134 -43.25 -30.02 6.36
CA LEU A 134 -44.17 -30.48 5.32
C LEU A 134 -45.16 -29.35 5.03
N ILE A 135 -45.30 -28.99 3.76
CA ILE A 135 -46.26 -27.98 3.30
C ILE A 135 -47.35 -28.71 2.54
N GLN A 136 -48.59 -28.39 2.87
CA GLN A 136 -49.75 -28.95 2.19
C GLN A 136 -49.94 -28.23 0.85
N CYS A 137 -49.71 -28.95 -0.24
CA CYS A 137 -50.01 -28.44 -1.58
C CYS A 137 -51.53 -28.30 -1.75
N GLY A 138 -52.00 -27.36 -2.57
CA GLY A 138 -53.43 -27.16 -2.82
C GLY A 138 -54.16 -28.37 -3.42
N CYS A 139 -53.45 -29.43 -3.80
CA CYS A 139 -54.01 -30.74 -4.18
C CYS A 139 -54.34 -31.66 -2.99
N GLY A 140 -53.96 -31.29 -1.76
CA GLY A 140 -54.22 -32.03 -0.54
C GLY A 140 -53.07 -32.92 -0.06
N GLU A 141 -51.98 -33.09 -0.83
CA GLU A 141 -50.81 -33.89 -0.44
C GLU A 141 -49.79 -33.07 0.37
N GLU A 142 -49.26 -33.68 1.43
CA GLU A 142 -48.21 -33.11 2.27
C GLU A 142 -46.84 -33.42 1.67
N ILE A 143 -46.13 -32.39 1.25
CA ILE A 143 -44.85 -32.52 0.54
C ILE A 143 -43.77 -31.69 1.23
N ARG A 144 -42.52 -32.14 1.13
CA ARG A 144 -41.38 -31.39 1.70
C ARG A 144 -41.15 -30.13 0.90
N ARG A 145 -40.84 -29.02 1.57
CA ARG A 145 -40.59 -27.71 0.95
C ARG A 145 -39.55 -27.72 -0.17
N ALA A 146 -38.55 -28.60 -0.11
CA ALA A 146 -37.53 -28.75 -1.16
C ALA A 146 -38.10 -29.35 -2.47
N ASP A 147 -39.12 -30.20 -2.36
CA ASP A 147 -39.70 -30.96 -3.47
C ASP A 147 -40.94 -30.26 -4.07
N GLU A 148 -41.37 -29.12 -3.51
CA GLU A 148 -42.54 -28.35 -3.93
C GLU A 148 -42.53 -28.04 -5.43
N ARG A 149 -41.37 -27.62 -5.97
CA ARG A 149 -41.25 -27.33 -7.40
C ARG A 149 -41.35 -28.57 -8.28
N PHE A 150 -40.78 -29.69 -7.84
CA PHE A 150 -40.81 -30.93 -8.59
C PHE A 150 -42.22 -31.51 -8.63
N HIS A 151 -42.87 -31.55 -7.47
CA HIS A 151 -44.27 -31.96 -7.36
C HIS A 151 -45.18 -31.05 -8.20
N ALA A 152 -45.09 -29.72 -8.07
CA ALA A 152 -45.93 -28.78 -8.82
C ALA A 152 -45.80 -28.92 -10.35
N GLN A 153 -44.62 -29.29 -10.87
CA GLN A 153 -44.36 -29.39 -12.31
C GLN A 153 -44.68 -30.78 -12.90
N HIS A 154 -44.46 -31.85 -12.14
CA HIS A 154 -44.47 -33.21 -12.71
C HIS A 154 -45.51 -34.15 -12.09
N GLU A 155 -45.90 -33.94 -10.84
CA GLU A 155 -46.68 -34.93 -10.08
C GLU A 155 -48.06 -34.39 -9.69
N CYS A 156 -48.17 -33.10 -9.37
CA CYS A 156 -49.39 -32.48 -8.86
C CYS A 156 -50.58 -32.72 -9.80
N PRO A 157 -51.70 -33.27 -9.30
CA PRO A 157 -52.88 -33.54 -10.11
C PRO A 157 -53.61 -32.27 -10.56
N LEU A 158 -53.36 -31.14 -9.88
CA LEU A 158 -53.88 -29.83 -10.26
C LEU A 158 -52.99 -29.08 -11.27
N ARG A 159 -51.85 -29.65 -11.68
CA ARG A 159 -50.98 -29.00 -12.68
C ARG A 159 -51.71 -28.88 -14.01
N MET A 160 -51.51 -27.77 -14.70
CA MET A 160 -52.11 -27.51 -16.00
C MET A 160 -51.34 -28.26 -17.08
N ILE A 161 -52.00 -29.23 -17.73
CA ILE A 161 -51.45 -29.98 -18.86
C ILE A 161 -52.21 -29.63 -20.14
N ARG A 162 -51.51 -29.69 -21.27
CA ARG A 162 -52.07 -29.56 -22.60
C ARG A 162 -52.53 -30.91 -23.12
N CYS A 163 -53.59 -30.93 -23.92
CA CYS A 163 -54.02 -32.13 -24.63
C CYS A 163 -52.89 -32.70 -25.50
N VAL A 164 -52.69 -34.03 -25.46
CA VAL A 164 -51.61 -34.71 -26.19
C VAL A 164 -51.98 -34.94 -27.67
N ARG A 165 -53.24 -34.71 -28.07
CA ARG A 165 -53.70 -34.94 -29.44
C ARG A 165 -53.29 -33.79 -30.37
N PRO A 166 -52.57 -34.07 -31.47
CA PRO A 166 -52.14 -33.04 -32.42
C PRO A 166 -53.33 -32.21 -32.92
N GLY A 167 -53.26 -30.89 -32.73
CA GLY A 167 -54.32 -29.95 -33.13
C GLY A 167 -55.24 -29.48 -32.00
N CYS A 168 -55.27 -30.15 -30.84
CA CYS A 168 -56.00 -29.65 -29.68
C CYS A 168 -55.08 -28.79 -28.79
N THR A 169 -55.41 -27.52 -28.58
CA THR A 169 -54.61 -26.57 -27.78
C THR A 169 -55.15 -26.32 -26.38
N GLN A 170 -56.20 -27.04 -25.95
CA GLN A 170 -56.79 -26.82 -24.63
C GLN A 170 -55.87 -27.24 -23.48
N LEU A 171 -55.84 -26.39 -22.46
CA LEU A 171 -55.13 -26.58 -21.20
C LEU A 171 -56.14 -26.90 -20.09
N PHE A 172 -55.92 -27.98 -19.35
CA PHE A 172 -56.79 -28.42 -18.25
C PHE A 172 -55.95 -29.06 -17.14
N GLN A 173 -56.50 -29.15 -15.93
CA GLN A 173 -55.81 -29.80 -14.81
C GLN A 173 -55.60 -31.28 -15.09
N ALA A 174 -54.44 -31.83 -14.71
CA ALA A 174 -54.06 -33.20 -15.03
C ALA A 174 -55.08 -34.26 -14.58
N CYS A 175 -55.77 -34.05 -13.45
CA CYS A 175 -56.85 -34.92 -12.96
C CYS A 175 -58.04 -35.02 -13.93
N ASN A 176 -58.29 -33.99 -14.75
CA ASN A 176 -59.41 -33.94 -15.69
C ASN A 176 -59.08 -34.53 -17.07
N ARG A 177 -57.92 -35.15 -17.22
CA ARG A 177 -57.44 -35.67 -18.51
C ARG A 177 -58.37 -36.69 -19.16
N GLU A 178 -58.78 -37.71 -18.42
CA GLU A 178 -59.65 -38.76 -18.98
C GLU A 178 -61.01 -38.19 -19.39
N ARG A 179 -61.56 -37.29 -18.57
CA ARG A 179 -62.82 -36.61 -18.88
C ARG A 179 -62.71 -35.77 -20.15
N HIS A 180 -61.63 -35.00 -20.31
CA HIS A 180 -61.39 -34.23 -21.54
C HIS A 180 -61.24 -35.15 -22.75
N GLU A 181 -60.43 -36.21 -22.67
CA GLU A 181 -60.22 -37.14 -23.78
C GLU A 181 -61.50 -37.88 -24.19
N GLN A 182 -62.41 -38.14 -23.25
CA GLN A 182 -63.65 -38.86 -23.50
C GLN A 182 -64.83 -37.99 -23.94
N ARG A 183 -64.98 -36.78 -23.41
CA ARG A 183 -66.15 -35.90 -23.67
C ARG A 183 -65.82 -34.61 -24.42
N ASP A 184 -64.73 -33.93 -24.05
CA ASP A 184 -64.54 -32.52 -24.39
C ASP A 184 -63.59 -32.31 -25.58
N CYS A 185 -62.71 -33.28 -25.86
CA CYS A 185 -61.77 -33.23 -26.98
C CYS A 185 -62.52 -33.42 -28.31
N GLN A 186 -62.76 -32.31 -29.01
CA GLN A 186 -63.42 -32.26 -30.32
C GLN A 186 -62.76 -33.20 -31.33
N PHE A 187 -61.42 -33.28 -31.34
CA PHE A 187 -60.68 -34.15 -32.25
C PHE A 187 -60.90 -35.63 -31.95
N THR A 188 -60.92 -36.05 -30.68
CA THR A 188 -61.20 -37.45 -30.32
C THR A 188 -62.64 -37.83 -30.65
N ARG A 189 -63.61 -36.91 -30.44
CA ARG A 189 -65.01 -37.11 -30.82
C ARG A 189 -65.16 -37.25 -32.34
N HIS A 190 -64.50 -36.39 -33.11
CA HIS A 190 -64.50 -36.45 -34.57
C HIS A 190 -63.91 -37.77 -35.08
N THR A 191 -62.77 -38.21 -34.53
CA THR A 191 -62.16 -39.50 -34.91
C THR A 191 -63.05 -40.70 -34.57
N ARG A 192 -63.73 -40.68 -33.42
CA ARG A 192 -64.70 -41.74 -33.06
C ARG A 192 -65.92 -41.74 -33.98
N GLN A 193 -66.39 -40.56 -34.39
CA GLN A 193 -67.50 -40.43 -35.33
C GLN A 193 -67.12 -40.97 -36.71
N LEU A 194 -65.94 -40.62 -37.22
CA LEU A 194 -65.40 -41.16 -38.47
C LEU A 194 -65.26 -42.70 -38.45
N LEU A 195 -64.89 -43.29 -37.30
CA LEU A 195 -64.83 -44.74 -37.16
C LEU A 195 -66.22 -45.39 -37.20
N ARG A 196 -67.23 -44.79 -36.54
CA ARG A 196 -68.62 -45.27 -36.63
C ARG A 196 -69.18 -45.15 -38.05
N ASP A 197 -68.91 -44.03 -38.72
CA ASP A 197 -69.35 -43.81 -40.10
C ASP A 197 -68.67 -44.78 -41.07
N ARG A 198 -67.41 -45.13 -40.82
CA ARG A 198 -66.69 -46.15 -41.58
C ARG A 198 -67.33 -47.53 -41.40
N ASP A 199 -67.62 -47.91 -40.15
CA ASP A 199 -68.18 -49.21 -39.82
C ASP A 199 -69.64 -49.35 -40.32
N ASP A 200 -70.47 -48.29 -40.26
CA ASP A 200 -71.81 -48.28 -40.90
C ASP A 200 -71.69 -48.35 -42.44
N GLY A 201 -70.74 -47.64 -43.04
CA GLY A 201 -70.48 -47.72 -44.48
C GLY A 201 -69.98 -49.10 -44.94
N ASP A 202 -69.39 -49.89 -44.05
CA ASP A 202 -68.88 -51.25 -44.29
C ASP A 202 -69.94 -52.36 -44.14
N THR A 203 -71.17 -52.04 -43.71
CA THR A 203 -72.25 -53.05 -43.66
C THR A 203 -72.57 -53.61 -45.06
N PRO A 204 -72.66 -54.95 -45.21
CA PRO A 204 -73.01 -55.59 -46.48
C PRO A 204 -74.50 -55.43 -46.81
N VAL A 205 -74.81 -55.00 -48.03
CA VAL A 205 -76.16 -54.78 -48.57
C VAL A 205 -76.24 -55.33 -50.01
N GLU A 206 -77.40 -55.83 -50.44
CA GLU A 206 -77.61 -56.31 -51.82
C GLU A 206 -78.23 -55.22 -52.71
N CYS A 207 -78.01 -55.29 -54.04
CA CYS A 207 -78.44 -54.27 -55.00
C CYS A 207 -79.79 -54.57 -55.67
N GLU A 208 -80.75 -53.65 -55.51
CA GLU A 208 -82.12 -53.67 -56.05
C GLU A 208 -82.25 -53.89 -57.56
N LEU A 209 -81.27 -53.45 -58.37
CA LEU A 209 -81.35 -53.48 -59.83
C LEU A 209 -80.74 -54.74 -60.46
N CYS A 210 -79.94 -55.50 -59.71
CA CYS A 210 -79.25 -56.69 -60.20
C CYS A 210 -79.30 -57.87 -59.21
N HIS A 211 -80.31 -57.93 -58.35
CA HIS A 211 -80.48 -58.95 -57.30
C HIS A 211 -80.31 -60.41 -57.78
N GLU A 212 -80.63 -60.71 -59.03
CA GLU A 212 -80.45 -62.05 -59.62
C GLU A 212 -78.98 -62.52 -59.64
N THR A 213 -78.01 -61.59 -59.57
CA THR A 213 -76.56 -61.89 -59.60
C THR A 213 -75.89 -62.08 -58.24
N ARG A 214 -76.64 -62.02 -57.12
CA ARG A 214 -76.18 -62.28 -55.73
C ARG A 214 -74.85 -61.60 -55.32
N VAL A 215 -74.61 -60.37 -55.76
CA VAL A 215 -73.40 -59.60 -55.39
C VAL A 215 -73.66 -58.80 -54.11
N ILE A 216 -72.92 -59.11 -53.05
CA ILE A 216 -72.97 -58.40 -51.76
C ILE A 216 -72.05 -57.16 -51.84
N ILE A 217 -72.61 -55.97 -51.63
CA ILE A 217 -71.90 -54.69 -51.78
C ILE A 217 -71.97 -53.92 -50.45
N ARG A 218 -70.87 -53.28 -50.05
CA ARG A 218 -70.86 -52.44 -48.84
C ARG A 218 -71.75 -51.22 -49.05
N LYS A 219 -72.55 -50.84 -48.06
CA LYS A 219 -73.55 -49.75 -48.10
C LYS A 219 -73.02 -48.45 -48.72
N ARG A 220 -71.77 -48.07 -48.41
CA ARG A 220 -71.13 -46.86 -48.97
C ARG A 220 -70.92 -46.89 -50.49
N PHE A 221 -70.87 -48.08 -51.10
CA PHE A 221 -70.65 -48.28 -52.53
C PHE A 221 -71.92 -48.68 -53.30
N LEU A 222 -73.08 -48.73 -52.64
CA LEU A 222 -74.35 -49.11 -53.27
C LEU A 222 -74.79 -48.11 -54.36
N LYS A 223 -74.76 -46.81 -54.04
CA LYS A 223 -75.09 -45.74 -55.01
C LYS A 223 -74.12 -45.70 -56.19
N SER A 224 -72.82 -45.84 -55.94
CA SER A 224 -71.82 -45.87 -57.01
C SER A 224 -71.98 -47.11 -57.88
N HIS A 225 -72.34 -48.25 -57.30
CA HIS A 225 -72.60 -49.46 -58.08
C HIS A 225 -73.83 -49.28 -58.99
N GLN A 226 -74.97 -48.80 -58.47
CA GLN A 226 -76.19 -48.58 -59.26
C GLN A 226 -75.97 -47.59 -60.42
N LEU A 227 -75.15 -46.55 -60.21
CA LEU A 227 -74.89 -45.51 -61.21
C LEU A 227 -73.81 -45.88 -62.24
N TYR A 228 -72.73 -46.56 -61.82
CA TYR A 228 -71.52 -46.71 -62.65
C TYR A 228 -71.09 -48.15 -62.94
N MET A 229 -71.57 -49.14 -62.18
CA MET A 229 -71.10 -50.53 -62.33
C MET A 229 -72.23 -51.54 -62.61
N CYS A 230 -73.49 -51.18 -62.40
CA CYS A 230 -74.62 -52.04 -62.71
C CYS A 230 -74.72 -52.22 -64.24
N VAL A 231 -74.78 -53.48 -64.70
CA VAL A 231 -74.84 -53.84 -66.12
C VAL A 231 -76.21 -53.47 -66.73
N LYS A 232 -77.28 -53.57 -65.93
CA LYS A 232 -78.65 -53.21 -66.36
C LYS A 232 -78.97 -51.72 -66.24
N ARG A 233 -77.98 -50.85 -66.01
CA ARG A 233 -78.21 -49.39 -65.96
C ARG A 233 -78.57 -48.86 -67.36
N LYS A 234 -79.53 -47.94 -67.44
CA LYS A 234 -79.85 -47.22 -68.68
C LYS A 234 -78.82 -46.12 -68.93
N VAL A 235 -78.10 -46.20 -70.04
CA VAL A 235 -77.13 -45.19 -70.48
C VAL A 235 -77.51 -44.64 -71.85
N ALA A 236 -77.20 -43.36 -72.06
CA ALA A 236 -77.30 -42.74 -73.37
C ALA A 236 -76.15 -43.18 -74.28
N CYS A 237 -76.34 -43.09 -75.60
CA CYS A 237 -75.24 -43.19 -76.55
C CYS A 237 -74.09 -42.24 -76.16
N ARG A 238 -72.82 -42.69 -76.26
CA ARG A 238 -71.66 -41.86 -75.90
C ARG A 238 -71.53 -40.60 -76.75
N PHE A 239 -72.20 -40.57 -77.90
CA PHE A 239 -72.26 -39.41 -78.80
C PHE A 239 -73.54 -38.57 -78.64
N ALA A 240 -74.26 -38.70 -77.52
CA ALA A 240 -75.53 -38.00 -77.31
C ALA A 240 -75.41 -36.46 -77.36
N GLU A 241 -74.37 -35.89 -76.76
CA GLU A 241 -74.12 -34.44 -76.81
C GLU A 241 -73.77 -33.92 -78.21
N TRP A 242 -73.45 -34.81 -79.15
CA TRP A 242 -73.09 -34.49 -80.52
C TRP A 242 -74.22 -34.82 -81.51
N GLY A 243 -75.42 -35.15 -81.00
CA GLY A 243 -76.66 -35.29 -81.78
C GLY A 243 -77.29 -36.69 -81.82
N CYS A 244 -76.96 -37.62 -80.90
CA CYS A 244 -77.52 -38.98 -80.89
C CYS A 244 -78.36 -39.29 -79.63
N GLU A 245 -79.69 -39.20 -79.70
CA GLU A 245 -80.56 -39.15 -78.50
C GLU A 245 -81.00 -40.52 -77.92
N MET A 246 -80.46 -41.64 -78.40
CA MET A 246 -80.89 -42.99 -77.97
C MET A 246 -80.38 -43.37 -76.57
N LYS A 247 -81.25 -43.97 -75.73
CA LYS A 247 -80.92 -44.52 -74.39
C LYS A 247 -81.32 -45.99 -74.27
N PHE A 248 -80.39 -46.84 -73.82
CA PHE A 248 -80.52 -48.30 -73.78
C PHE A 248 -79.72 -48.89 -72.59
N PRO A 249 -79.91 -50.17 -72.21
CA PRO A 249 -79.07 -50.85 -71.23
C PRO A 249 -77.58 -50.82 -71.62
N GLN A 250 -76.68 -50.63 -70.66
CA GLN A 250 -75.23 -50.51 -70.90
C GLN A 250 -74.63 -51.65 -71.74
N GLU A 251 -75.18 -52.86 -71.63
CA GLU A 251 -74.76 -54.03 -72.40
C GLU A 251 -75.01 -53.92 -73.92
N GLU A 252 -75.95 -53.07 -74.36
CA GLU A 252 -76.31 -52.89 -75.78
C GLU A 252 -75.57 -51.71 -76.45
N GLN A 253 -74.72 -50.98 -75.70
CA GLN A 253 -74.09 -49.73 -76.14
C GLN A 253 -73.10 -49.89 -77.30
N GLU A 254 -72.27 -50.93 -77.28
CA GLU A 254 -71.23 -51.13 -78.30
C GLU A 254 -71.81 -51.52 -79.66
N ALA A 255 -72.90 -52.28 -79.66
CA ALA A 255 -73.60 -52.67 -80.89
C ALA A 255 -74.22 -51.45 -81.61
N HIS A 256 -74.79 -50.52 -80.84
CA HIS A 256 -75.36 -49.27 -81.36
C HIS A 256 -74.27 -48.36 -81.97
N GLU A 257 -73.13 -48.19 -81.30
CA GLU A 257 -72.04 -47.33 -81.76
C GLU A 257 -71.34 -47.85 -83.03
N ALA A 258 -71.26 -49.17 -83.18
CA ALA A 258 -70.60 -49.79 -84.33
C ALA A 258 -71.40 -49.65 -85.64
N SER A 259 -72.73 -49.70 -85.57
CA SER A 259 -73.57 -49.89 -86.77
C SER A 259 -74.69 -48.86 -86.97
N GLN A 260 -75.09 -48.11 -85.94
CA GLN A 260 -76.31 -47.30 -85.96
C GLN A 260 -76.13 -45.85 -85.49
N CYS A 261 -74.90 -45.45 -85.09
CA CYS A 261 -74.65 -44.09 -84.58
C CYS A 261 -74.18 -43.11 -85.67
N VAL A 262 -74.99 -42.08 -85.92
CA VAL A 262 -74.78 -41.02 -86.93
C VAL A 262 -73.50 -40.20 -86.68
N VAL A 263 -73.11 -39.99 -85.42
CA VAL A 263 -71.92 -39.21 -85.05
C VAL A 263 -70.62 -39.98 -85.25
N ALA A 264 -70.64 -41.30 -85.02
CA ALA A 264 -69.47 -42.16 -85.17
C ALA A 264 -69.03 -42.29 -86.64
N GLU A 265 -69.97 -42.20 -87.58
CA GLU A 265 -69.68 -42.19 -89.01
C GLU A 265 -69.08 -40.85 -89.47
N ARG A 266 -69.61 -39.72 -88.95
CA ARG A 266 -69.11 -38.38 -89.26
C ARG A 266 -67.68 -38.14 -88.75
N ARG A 267 -67.34 -38.68 -87.58
CA ARG A 267 -65.98 -38.60 -86.99
C ARG A 267 -64.94 -39.43 -87.74
N ARG A 268 -65.32 -40.56 -88.35
CA ARG A 268 -64.40 -41.35 -89.19
C ARG A 268 -63.91 -40.57 -90.41
N LYS A 269 -64.74 -39.70 -90.98
CA LYS A 269 -64.33 -38.80 -92.08
C LYS A 269 -63.35 -37.71 -91.61
N ILE A 270 -63.55 -37.13 -90.43
CA ILE A 270 -62.66 -36.09 -89.85
C ILE A 270 -61.30 -36.66 -89.42
N ALA A 271 -61.24 -37.94 -89.00
CA ALA A 271 -59.98 -38.59 -88.62
C ALA A 271 -59.01 -38.77 -89.80
N ALA A 272 -59.52 -38.95 -91.02
CA ALA A 272 -58.70 -39.05 -92.23
C ALA A 272 -57.96 -37.74 -92.57
N ASP A 273 -58.53 -36.58 -92.23
CA ASP A 273 -57.93 -35.26 -92.47
C ASP A 273 -56.86 -34.86 -91.43
N SER A 274 -56.75 -35.58 -90.30
CA SER A 274 -55.91 -35.20 -89.15
C SER A 274 -54.42 -35.59 -89.22
N VAL A 275 -54.02 -36.35 -90.24
CA VAL A 275 -52.65 -36.87 -90.41
C VAL A 275 -51.64 -35.77 -90.79
N LEU A 276 -52.09 -34.61 -91.31
CA LEU A 276 -51.21 -33.50 -91.73
C LEU A 276 -50.80 -32.52 -90.60
N VAL A 277 -51.36 -32.61 -89.39
CA VAL A 277 -51.21 -31.58 -88.34
C VAL A 277 -50.22 -31.95 -87.21
N ASN A 278 -49.74 -33.20 -87.12
CA ASN A 278 -48.89 -33.70 -86.02
C ASN A 278 -47.44 -34.00 -86.45
N GLU A 279 -46.79 -33.08 -87.15
CA GLU A 279 -45.36 -33.18 -87.49
C GLU A 279 -44.47 -32.74 -86.30
N GLU A 280 -43.39 -33.48 -86.01
CA GLU A 280 -42.44 -33.19 -84.92
C GLU A 280 -41.30 -32.29 -85.42
N ILE A 281 -41.10 -31.14 -84.77
CA ILE A 281 -40.09 -30.14 -85.14
C ILE A 281 -39.10 -29.96 -83.98
N VAL A 282 -37.82 -29.72 -84.28
CA VAL A 282 -36.78 -29.50 -83.26
C VAL A 282 -36.82 -28.04 -82.81
N CYS A 283 -36.73 -27.79 -81.49
CA CYS A 283 -36.64 -26.44 -80.95
C CYS A 283 -35.27 -25.83 -81.27
N ASP A 284 -35.26 -24.68 -81.93
CA ASP A 284 -34.01 -24.04 -82.38
C ASP A 284 -33.12 -23.54 -81.24
N TRP A 285 -33.65 -23.39 -80.02
CA TRP A 285 -32.91 -22.83 -78.86
C TRP A 285 -32.25 -23.90 -77.99
N CYS A 286 -32.93 -25.02 -77.73
CA CYS A 286 -32.42 -26.09 -76.85
C CYS A 286 -32.22 -27.44 -77.57
N GLN A 287 -32.55 -27.50 -78.87
CA GLN A 287 -32.51 -28.69 -79.73
C GLN A 287 -33.38 -29.88 -79.28
N GLN A 288 -34.33 -29.67 -78.36
CA GLN A 288 -35.29 -30.69 -77.95
C GLN A 288 -36.40 -30.86 -79.00
N LYS A 289 -36.87 -32.09 -79.22
CA LYS A 289 -37.93 -32.39 -80.20
C LYS A 289 -39.30 -32.08 -79.61
N VAL A 290 -40.07 -31.19 -80.26
CA VAL A 290 -41.39 -30.72 -79.80
C VAL A 290 -42.41 -30.79 -80.94
N LYS A 291 -43.67 -31.07 -80.63
CA LYS A 291 -44.74 -31.09 -81.65
C LYS A 291 -44.98 -29.67 -82.18
N LYS A 292 -45.14 -29.48 -83.51
CA LYS A 292 -45.27 -28.15 -84.15
C LYS A 292 -46.26 -27.19 -83.47
N ARG A 293 -47.38 -27.70 -82.95
CA ARG A 293 -48.39 -26.91 -82.21
C ARG A 293 -47.97 -26.45 -80.80
N LYS A 294 -46.98 -27.10 -80.20
CA LYS A 294 -46.49 -26.86 -78.83
C LYS A 294 -45.09 -26.21 -78.80
N LEU A 295 -44.55 -25.87 -79.97
CA LEU A 295 -43.21 -25.30 -80.08
C LEU A 295 -43.12 -23.94 -79.38
N LEU A 296 -44.18 -23.11 -79.48
CA LEU A 296 -44.28 -21.81 -78.82
C LEU A 296 -44.34 -21.95 -77.29
N ASP A 297 -45.25 -22.78 -76.77
CA ASP A 297 -45.36 -23.04 -75.32
C ASP A 297 -44.02 -23.53 -74.73
N HIS A 298 -43.31 -24.38 -75.47
CA HIS A 298 -42.00 -24.86 -75.05
C HIS A 298 -40.94 -23.75 -75.04
N GLN A 299 -40.89 -22.90 -76.08
CA GLN A 299 -39.95 -21.79 -76.17
C GLN A 299 -40.20 -20.72 -75.09
N GLU A 300 -41.45 -20.43 -74.76
CA GLU A 300 -41.83 -19.37 -73.83
C GLU A 300 -41.73 -19.79 -72.36
N ASP A 301 -42.17 -21.01 -72.01
CA ASP A 301 -42.36 -21.41 -70.61
C ASP A 301 -41.43 -22.52 -70.13
N GLU A 302 -40.98 -23.43 -71.02
CA GLU A 302 -40.28 -24.66 -70.60
C GLU A 302 -38.79 -24.71 -71.02
N CYS A 303 -38.36 -23.87 -71.95
CA CYS A 303 -37.02 -23.94 -72.54
C CYS A 303 -35.92 -23.48 -71.56
N PRO A 304 -34.89 -24.30 -71.27
CA PRO A 304 -33.82 -23.96 -70.33
C PRO A 304 -32.85 -22.89 -70.85
N GLU A 305 -32.75 -22.74 -72.17
CA GLU A 305 -31.93 -21.71 -72.84
C GLU A 305 -32.67 -20.38 -73.03
N ARG A 306 -33.91 -20.27 -72.53
CA ARG A 306 -34.63 -18.99 -72.49
C ARG A 306 -33.91 -18.01 -71.58
N GLU A 307 -33.62 -16.82 -72.10
CA GLU A 307 -32.96 -15.76 -71.35
C GLU A 307 -33.95 -14.96 -70.50
N ARG A 308 -33.56 -14.70 -69.25
CA ARG A 308 -34.27 -13.80 -68.33
C ARG A 308 -33.28 -12.87 -67.64
N PRO A 309 -33.70 -11.68 -67.18
CA PRO A 309 -32.80 -10.80 -66.45
C PRO A 309 -32.42 -11.46 -65.12
N CYS A 310 -31.15 -11.29 -64.70
CA CYS A 310 -30.67 -11.79 -63.42
C CYS A 310 -31.59 -11.35 -62.26
N PRO A 311 -31.89 -12.20 -61.26
CA PRO A 311 -32.70 -11.82 -60.09
C PRO A 311 -32.15 -10.60 -59.32
N ASN A 312 -30.84 -10.34 -59.42
CA ASN A 312 -30.18 -9.17 -58.84
C ASN A 312 -30.14 -7.95 -59.77
N ALA A 313 -30.94 -7.91 -60.85
CA ALA A 313 -30.97 -6.79 -61.78
C ALA A 313 -31.39 -5.47 -61.14
N VAL A 314 -32.33 -5.52 -60.19
CA VAL A 314 -32.74 -4.35 -59.39
C VAL A 314 -31.57 -3.81 -58.54
N ASN A 315 -30.63 -4.68 -58.17
CA ASN A 315 -29.45 -4.34 -57.37
C ASN A 315 -28.20 -4.02 -58.21
N GLY A 316 -28.32 -3.97 -59.55
CA GLY A 316 -27.27 -3.48 -60.45
C GLY A 316 -26.64 -4.52 -61.40
N CYS A 317 -27.04 -5.80 -61.36
CA CYS A 317 -26.55 -6.80 -62.31
C CYS A 317 -27.31 -6.71 -63.65
N LYS A 318 -26.66 -6.31 -64.74
CA LYS A 318 -27.35 -6.05 -66.03
C LYS A 318 -27.43 -7.26 -66.98
N GLU A 319 -26.97 -8.43 -66.54
CA GLU A 319 -26.86 -9.60 -67.40
C GLU A 319 -28.19 -10.35 -67.56
N TRP A 320 -28.44 -10.80 -68.79
CA TRP A 320 -29.52 -11.70 -69.15
C TRP A 320 -28.95 -13.11 -69.21
N VAL A 321 -29.59 -14.03 -68.50
CA VAL A 321 -29.02 -15.36 -68.23
C VAL A 321 -30.07 -16.42 -68.57
N PRO A 322 -29.67 -17.52 -69.22
CA PRO A 322 -30.52 -18.68 -69.39
C PRO A 322 -31.11 -19.18 -68.07
N VAL A 323 -32.39 -19.53 -68.07
CA VAL A 323 -33.08 -20.05 -66.87
C VAL A 323 -32.33 -21.24 -66.26
N GLY A 324 -31.81 -22.14 -67.10
CA GLY A 324 -31.03 -23.31 -66.65
C GLY A 324 -29.67 -22.98 -66.03
N LYS A 325 -29.09 -21.82 -66.35
CA LYS A 325 -27.75 -21.38 -65.87
C LYS A 325 -27.81 -20.25 -64.84
N THR A 326 -29.01 -19.86 -64.38
CA THR A 326 -29.17 -18.73 -63.44
C THR A 326 -28.41 -18.96 -62.13
N ASP A 327 -28.43 -20.18 -61.60
CA ASP A 327 -27.73 -20.54 -60.35
C ASP A 327 -26.20 -20.53 -60.50
N GLU A 328 -25.70 -20.90 -61.68
CA GLU A 328 -24.27 -20.86 -62.00
C GLU A 328 -23.78 -19.41 -62.09
N HIS A 329 -24.49 -18.56 -62.86
CA HIS A 329 -24.22 -17.12 -62.92
C HIS A 329 -24.26 -16.47 -61.54
N LEU A 330 -25.27 -16.75 -60.70
CA LEU A 330 -25.36 -16.17 -59.36
C LEU A 330 -24.17 -16.50 -58.45
N ARG A 331 -23.50 -17.65 -58.67
CA ARG A 331 -22.33 -18.06 -57.89
C ARG A 331 -21.02 -17.54 -58.47
N MET A 332 -20.87 -17.55 -59.80
CA MET A 332 -19.57 -17.36 -60.46
C MET A 332 -19.41 -16.00 -61.14
N ASP A 333 -20.49 -15.44 -61.71
CA ASP A 333 -20.39 -14.30 -62.65
C ASP A 333 -21.19 -13.05 -62.21
N CYS A 334 -22.17 -13.21 -61.32
CA CYS A 334 -23.02 -12.11 -60.84
C CYS A 334 -22.22 -11.12 -60.00
N VAL A 335 -21.89 -9.96 -60.58
CA VAL A 335 -21.13 -8.87 -59.94
C VAL A 335 -21.67 -8.51 -58.56
N VAL A 336 -22.99 -8.38 -58.39
CA VAL A 336 -23.63 -8.03 -57.11
C VAL A 336 -23.40 -9.11 -56.04
N THR A 337 -23.46 -10.39 -56.41
CA THR A 337 -23.24 -11.49 -55.46
C THR A 337 -21.77 -11.60 -55.09
N ILE A 338 -20.87 -11.44 -56.07
CA ILE A 338 -19.42 -11.43 -55.87
C ILE A 338 -19.02 -10.27 -54.96
N GLU A 339 -19.51 -9.05 -55.21
CA GLU A 339 -19.28 -7.88 -54.35
C GLU A 339 -19.83 -8.07 -52.94
N ARG A 340 -21.04 -8.60 -52.78
CA ARG A 340 -21.60 -8.94 -51.46
C ARG A 340 -20.74 -9.97 -50.73
N ASN A 341 -20.28 -11.01 -51.43
CA ASN A 341 -19.44 -12.06 -50.85
C ASN A 341 -18.05 -11.55 -50.47
N THR A 342 -17.45 -10.68 -51.29
CA THR A 342 -16.16 -10.04 -50.98
C THR A 342 -16.28 -9.06 -49.81
N LEU A 343 -17.36 -8.27 -49.71
CA LEU A 343 -17.65 -7.43 -48.55
C LEU A 343 -17.87 -8.27 -47.29
N ALA A 344 -18.61 -9.39 -47.40
CA ALA A 344 -18.79 -10.32 -46.30
C ALA A 344 -17.47 -10.99 -45.87
N ALA A 345 -16.59 -11.32 -46.81
CA ALA A 345 -15.25 -11.85 -46.53
C ALA A 345 -14.38 -10.81 -45.80
N LYS A 346 -14.32 -9.56 -46.30
CA LYS A 346 -13.63 -8.45 -45.64
C LYS A 346 -14.20 -8.16 -44.24
N ALA A 347 -15.52 -8.28 -44.06
CA ALA A 347 -16.16 -8.12 -42.75
C ALA A 347 -15.83 -9.26 -41.78
N ARG A 348 -15.73 -10.50 -42.26
CA ARG A 348 -15.27 -11.65 -41.46
C ARG A 348 -13.82 -11.47 -41.04
N GLU A 349 -12.95 -11.06 -41.95
CA GLU A 349 -11.53 -10.79 -41.68
C GLU A 349 -11.37 -9.69 -40.61
N LYS A 350 -12.06 -8.55 -40.76
CA LYS A 350 -12.05 -7.46 -39.76
C LYS A 350 -12.61 -7.86 -38.39
N ASN A 351 -13.51 -8.85 -38.34
CA ASN A 351 -14.08 -9.37 -37.10
C ASN A 351 -13.37 -10.62 -36.57
N SER A 352 -12.29 -11.06 -37.22
CA SER A 352 -11.51 -12.20 -36.76
C SER A 352 -10.89 -11.89 -35.38
N PRO A 353 -10.91 -12.86 -34.46
CA PRO A 353 -10.25 -12.72 -33.16
C PRO A 353 -8.73 -12.77 -33.35
N VAL A 354 -8.04 -11.75 -32.86
CA VAL A 354 -6.58 -11.65 -32.88
C VAL A 354 -6.10 -11.41 -31.46
N THR A 355 -5.06 -12.12 -31.07
CA THR A 355 -4.43 -11.97 -29.76
C THR A 355 -3.51 -10.75 -29.78
N CYS A 356 -3.68 -9.86 -28.82
CA CYS A 356 -2.77 -8.73 -28.64
C CYS A 356 -1.37 -9.24 -28.28
N PRO A 357 -0.31 -8.93 -29.05
CA PRO A 357 1.04 -9.43 -28.81
C PRO A 357 1.65 -8.92 -27.50
N GLU A 358 1.18 -7.80 -26.96
CA GLU A 358 1.77 -7.21 -25.75
C GLU A 358 1.08 -7.60 -24.43
N CYS A 359 -0.23 -7.88 -24.46
CA CYS A 359 -0.99 -8.18 -23.24
C CYS A 359 -1.74 -9.52 -23.28
N GLY A 360 -1.75 -10.21 -24.42
CA GLY A 360 -2.40 -11.52 -24.57
C GLY A 360 -3.93 -11.48 -24.64
N VAL A 361 -4.57 -10.31 -24.54
CA VAL A 361 -6.04 -10.19 -24.65
C VAL A 361 -6.48 -10.42 -26.10
N VAL A 362 -7.49 -11.27 -26.29
CA VAL A 362 -8.09 -11.52 -27.60
C VAL A 362 -9.10 -10.43 -27.93
N VAL A 363 -8.86 -9.72 -29.03
CA VAL A 363 -9.72 -8.63 -29.53
C VAL A 363 -10.04 -8.83 -31.01
N ARG A 364 -11.11 -8.23 -31.52
CA ARG A 364 -11.38 -8.25 -32.96
C ARG A 364 -10.34 -7.41 -33.69
N LEU A 365 -9.87 -7.86 -34.87
CA LEU A 365 -8.84 -7.16 -35.65
C LEU A 365 -9.15 -5.67 -35.86
N ARG A 366 -10.41 -5.31 -36.15
CA ARG A 366 -10.84 -3.90 -36.30
C ARG A 366 -10.69 -3.04 -35.04
N TYR A 367 -10.63 -3.65 -33.86
CA TYR A 367 -10.47 -2.96 -32.58
C TYR A 367 -9.05 -3.08 -32.02
N LEU A 368 -8.15 -3.83 -32.66
CA LEU A 368 -6.79 -4.03 -32.18
C LEU A 368 -6.04 -2.69 -31.99
N ASN A 369 -6.17 -1.76 -32.93
CA ASN A 369 -5.57 -0.42 -32.83
C ASN A 369 -6.17 0.40 -31.68
N ARG A 370 -7.49 0.36 -31.49
CA ARG A 370 -8.16 1.03 -30.37
C ARG A 370 -7.72 0.42 -29.04
N HIS A 371 -7.62 -0.90 -28.98
CA HIS A 371 -7.12 -1.62 -27.83
C HIS A 371 -5.70 -1.14 -27.48
N PHE A 372 -4.75 -1.12 -28.43
CA PHE A 372 -3.38 -0.65 -28.17
C PHE A 372 -3.33 0.78 -27.60
N ARG A 373 -4.17 1.69 -28.12
CA ARG A 373 -4.16 3.09 -27.71
C ARG A 373 -4.86 3.35 -26.38
N ASP A 374 -6.01 2.72 -26.17
CA ASP A 374 -6.96 3.15 -25.13
C ASP A 374 -7.12 2.12 -24.00
N GLU A 375 -7.01 0.82 -24.30
CA GLU A 375 -7.41 -0.26 -23.36
C GLU A 375 -6.22 -1.13 -22.90
N CYS A 376 -5.17 -1.28 -23.73
CA CYS A 376 -4.08 -2.21 -23.50
C CYS A 376 -3.29 -1.83 -22.24
N VAL A 377 -3.06 -2.80 -21.35
CA VAL A 377 -2.31 -2.62 -20.11
C VAL A 377 -0.81 -2.44 -20.32
N SER A 378 -0.30 -2.91 -21.47
CA SER A 378 1.10 -2.76 -21.87
C SER A 378 1.38 -1.44 -22.60
N ARG A 379 0.33 -0.66 -22.93
CA ARG A 379 0.47 0.62 -23.63
C ARG A 379 1.35 1.59 -22.84
N VAL A 380 2.16 2.37 -23.55
CA VAL A 380 3.08 3.33 -22.95
C VAL A 380 2.40 4.69 -22.75
N VAL A 381 2.22 5.08 -21.50
CA VAL A 381 1.64 6.36 -21.09
C VAL A 381 2.65 7.24 -20.35
N PRO A 382 2.52 8.58 -20.40
CA PRO A 382 3.32 9.46 -19.55
C PRO A 382 2.91 9.33 -18.07
N CYS A 383 3.85 9.62 -17.17
CA CYS A 383 3.57 9.77 -15.74
C CYS A 383 2.51 10.87 -15.49
N LYS A 384 1.72 10.74 -14.41
CA LYS A 384 0.74 11.75 -13.94
C LYS A 384 1.39 13.10 -13.70
N ASN A 385 2.64 13.08 -13.21
CA ASN A 385 3.43 14.28 -12.93
C ASN A 385 4.21 14.78 -14.14
N ALA A 386 3.88 14.34 -15.37
CA ALA A 386 4.53 14.84 -16.57
C ALA A 386 4.37 16.36 -16.73
N ALA A 387 3.21 16.90 -16.35
CA ALA A 387 2.97 18.34 -16.30
C ALA A 387 3.91 19.08 -15.32
N HIS A 388 4.39 18.39 -14.28
CA HIS A 388 5.30 18.92 -13.26
C HIS A 388 6.79 18.59 -13.56
N GLY A 389 7.10 18.16 -14.78
CA GLY A 389 8.48 17.95 -15.24
C GLY A 389 8.97 16.49 -15.26
N CYS A 390 8.12 15.51 -14.91
CA CYS A 390 8.50 14.10 -15.06
C CYS A 390 8.52 13.68 -16.54
N LYS A 391 9.66 13.19 -17.03
CA LYS A 391 9.81 12.73 -18.43
C LYS A 391 9.55 11.23 -18.63
N ALA A 392 9.16 10.51 -17.56
CA ALA A 392 8.99 9.06 -17.62
C ALA A 392 7.79 8.67 -18.49
N ARG A 393 8.02 7.69 -19.37
CA ARG A 393 7.01 7.01 -20.17
C ARG A 393 7.02 5.53 -19.78
N LEU A 394 5.90 5.07 -19.24
CA LEU A 394 5.81 3.77 -18.57
C LEU A 394 4.67 2.97 -19.17
N ARG A 395 4.75 1.64 -19.08
CA ARG A 395 3.59 0.80 -19.37
C ARG A 395 2.48 1.13 -18.38
N TRP A 396 1.23 1.19 -18.84
CA TRP A 396 0.10 1.53 -18.00
C TRP A 396 0.03 0.68 -16.72
N ARG A 397 0.27 -0.64 -16.86
CA ARG A 397 0.32 -1.55 -15.72
C ARG A 397 1.44 -1.25 -14.72
N ASP A 398 2.56 -0.65 -15.13
CA ASP A 398 3.73 -0.41 -14.28
C ASP A 398 3.75 1.05 -13.76
N ARG A 399 2.83 1.89 -14.25
CA ARG A 399 2.71 3.31 -13.88
C ARG A 399 2.51 3.51 -12.38
N TYR A 400 1.75 2.64 -11.72
CA TYR A 400 1.50 2.75 -10.29
C TYR A 400 2.79 2.61 -9.48
N LEU A 401 3.74 1.75 -9.86
CA LEU A 401 5.02 1.58 -9.15
C LEU A 401 5.90 2.83 -9.19
N HIS A 402 5.71 3.68 -10.20
CA HIS A 402 6.41 4.95 -10.33
C HIS A 402 5.72 6.10 -9.63
N GLU A 403 4.40 6.02 -9.51
CA GLU A 403 3.57 7.04 -8.86
C GLU A 403 3.31 6.74 -7.39
N ASP A 404 3.59 5.52 -6.93
CA ASP A 404 3.36 5.07 -5.57
C ASP A 404 4.18 5.92 -4.59
N PHE A 405 3.46 6.54 -3.66
CA PHE A 405 4.03 7.36 -2.60
C PHE A 405 4.28 6.53 -1.32
N LEU A 406 3.67 5.35 -1.19
CA LEU A 406 3.86 4.48 -0.04
C LEU A 406 5.20 3.74 -0.10
N SER A 407 5.68 3.40 -1.30
CA SER A 407 7.07 2.93 -1.49
C SER A 407 8.09 3.98 -1.03
N LEU A 408 7.76 5.26 -1.23
CA LEU A 408 8.50 6.42 -0.75
C LEU A 408 8.30 6.69 0.74
N SER A 409 7.39 6.04 1.47
CA SER A 409 7.13 6.43 2.87
C SER A 409 8.16 5.92 3.87
N LYS A 410 9.04 4.99 3.46
CA LYS A 410 10.11 4.48 4.33
C LYS A 410 11.27 5.47 4.32
N ASP A 411 11.71 5.82 5.53
CA ASP A 411 12.86 6.68 5.73
C ASP A 411 14.15 5.91 5.42
N ARG A 412 15.17 6.64 4.97
CA ARG A 412 16.49 6.06 4.72
C ARG A 412 17.07 5.58 6.05
N SER A 413 17.84 4.50 6.01
CA SER A 413 18.51 3.91 7.16
C SER A 413 20.02 3.92 6.97
N MET A 414 20.76 4.02 8.07
CA MET A 414 22.22 3.93 8.09
C MET A 414 22.68 3.03 9.23
N LEU A 415 23.91 2.54 9.16
CA LEU A 415 24.52 1.74 10.21
C LEU A 415 25.44 2.58 11.07
N GLN A 416 25.26 2.51 12.38
CA GLN A 416 26.14 3.08 13.38
C GLN A 416 27.17 2.04 13.81
N PHE A 417 28.43 2.43 13.75
CA PHE A 417 29.55 1.72 14.33
C PHE A 417 29.93 2.42 15.63
N LYS A 418 29.63 1.78 16.77
CA LYS A 418 29.80 2.35 18.10
C LYS A 418 31.27 2.49 18.45
N THR A 419 31.59 3.55 19.20
CA THR A 419 32.91 3.75 19.79
C THR A 419 33.26 2.62 20.75
N GLY A 420 34.39 1.95 20.50
CA GLY A 420 34.90 0.85 21.33
C GLY A 420 34.20 -0.50 21.14
N GLY A 421 33.27 -0.62 20.20
CA GLY A 421 32.62 -1.90 19.83
C GLY A 421 33.39 -2.66 18.75
N ASN A 422 33.10 -3.94 18.53
CA ASN A 422 33.72 -4.78 17.48
C ASN A 422 32.92 -4.78 16.16
N ALA A 423 32.37 -3.61 15.84
CA ALA A 423 31.46 -3.37 14.76
C ALA A 423 32.04 -3.79 13.39
N SER A 424 31.45 -4.81 12.75
CA SER A 424 31.88 -5.24 11.42
C SER A 424 30.79 -5.93 10.61
N ILE A 425 30.91 -5.83 9.28
CA ILE A 425 30.05 -6.51 8.31
C ILE A 425 30.90 -7.55 7.59
N SER A 426 30.47 -8.82 7.64
CA SER A 426 31.21 -9.93 7.03
C SER A 426 30.89 -10.05 5.54
N VAL A 427 31.82 -9.68 4.67
CA VAL A 427 31.62 -9.66 3.20
C VAL A 427 31.76 -11.06 2.59
N SER A 428 32.68 -11.88 3.11
CA SER A 428 32.89 -13.27 2.71
C SER A 428 32.51 -14.24 3.83
N ASN A 429 31.52 -15.11 3.60
CA ASN A 429 31.10 -16.09 4.61
C ASN A 429 31.91 -17.40 4.48
N SER A 430 32.64 -17.76 5.53
CA SER A 430 33.53 -18.93 5.60
C SER A 430 32.79 -20.28 5.74
N GLN A 431 31.46 -20.31 5.63
CA GLN A 431 30.65 -21.51 5.87
C GLN A 431 30.41 -22.39 4.63
N SER A 432 30.76 -21.93 3.42
CA SER A 432 30.47 -22.68 2.17
C SER A 432 31.71 -22.98 1.31
N GLN A 433 32.91 -23.00 1.89
CA GLN A 433 34.14 -23.25 1.15
C GLN A 433 34.95 -24.38 1.78
N THR A 434 35.43 -25.27 0.91
CA THR A 434 36.42 -26.29 1.24
C THR A 434 37.70 -25.65 1.81
N PRO A 435 38.51 -26.36 2.62
CA PRO A 435 39.55 -25.79 3.48
C PRO A 435 40.75 -25.13 2.76
N THR A 436 40.71 -24.97 1.43
CA THR A 436 41.85 -24.57 0.60
C THR A 436 41.75 -23.16 0.02
N GLN A 437 40.66 -22.41 0.24
CA GLN A 437 40.54 -21.04 -0.26
C GLN A 437 40.27 -20.06 0.89
N SER A 438 41.30 -19.28 1.23
CA SER A 438 41.14 -18.09 2.08
C SER A 438 40.34 -17.02 1.34
N PRO A 439 39.60 -16.12 2.02
CA PRO A 439 38.92 -15.01 1.36
C PRO A 439 39.96 -14.14 0.66
N PHE A 440 39.93 -14.12 -0.67
CA PHE A 440 40.94 -13.44 -1.48
C PHE A 440 40.62 -11.94 -1.55
N ASP A 441 41.61 -11.11 -1.23
CA ASP A 441 41.54 -9.66 -1.46
C ASP A 441 41.51 -9.38 -2.96
N LEU A 442 40.70 -8.41 -3.39
CA LEU A 442 40.53 -8.15 -4.82
C LEU A 442 41.76 -7.37 -5.35
N PRO A 443 42.52 -7.92 -6.31
CA PRO A 443 43.68 -7.23 -6.87
C PRO A 443 43.23 -6.07 -7.78
N PRO A 444 44.06 -5.03 -7.97
CA PRO A 444 43.78 -3.95 -8.92
C PRO A 444 43.51 -4.46 -10.35
N PRO A 445 42.65 -3.80 -11.16
CA PRO A 445 42.04 -2.50 -10.89
C PRO A 445 40.73 -2.59 -10.08
N TRP A 446 40.59 -1.72 -9.08
CA TRP A 446 39.34 -1.61 -8.31
C TRP A 446 39.06 -0.17 -7.87
N THR A 447 37.79 0.08 -7.52
CA THR A 447 37.33 1.31 -6.86
C THR A 447 36.40 0.95 -5.72
N ALA A 448 36.64 1.51 -4.54
CA ALA A 448 35.79 1.38 -3.37
C ALA A 448 35.29 2.75 -2.93
N GLU A 449 33.98 2.90 -2.83
CA GLU A 449 33.31 4.12 -2.36
C GLU A 449 32.64 3.86 -1.01
N TYR A 450 32.84 4.77 -0.06
CA TYR A 450 32.25 4.74 1.26
C TYR A 450 31.58 6.08 1.54
N PHE A 451 30.34 6.05 2.01
CA PHE A 451 29.62 7.23 2.49
C PHE A 451 29.59 7.16 4.01
N VAL A 452 30.47 7.94 4.65
CA VAL A 452 30.74 7.85 6.08
C VAL A 452 30.52 9.18 6.79
N TRP A 453 29.98 9.14 7.99
CA TRP A 453 29.85 10.29 8.88
C TRP A 453 30.80 10.10 10.07
N MET A 454 31.70 11.06 10.27
CA MET A 454 32.57 11.09 11.43
C MET A 454 31.83 11.74 12.61
N VAL A 455 31.89 11.08 13.78
CA VAL A 455 31.25 11.56 15.02
C VAL A 455 31.81 12.93 15.42
N ASP A 456 31.03 13.67 16.20
CA ASP A 456 31.47 14.94 16.78
C ASP A 456 32.75 14.76 17.60
N ALA A 457 33.63 15.75 17.56
CA ALA A 457 34.86 15.76 18.35
C ALA A 457 34.53 15.68 19.85
N GLU A 458 33.54 16.44 20.32
CA GLU A 458 33.09 16.44 21.71
C GLU A 458 32.55 15.07 22.14
N GLU A 459 31.63 14.47 21.38
CA GLU A 459 31.05 13.16 21.68
C GLU A 459 32.11 12.05 21.67
N GLU A 460 33.05 12.07 20.72
CA GLU A 460 34.14 11.11 20.67
C GLU A 460 35.09 11.25 21.86
N ILE A 461 35.46 12.49 22.23
CA ILE A 461 36.30 12.76 23.40
C ILE A 461 35.62 12.27 24.69
N LEU A 462 34.34 12.60 24.88
CA LEU A 462 33.55 12.16 26.03
C LEU A 462 33.43 10.63 26.07
N SER A 463 33.21 9.97 24.93
CA SER A 463 33.15 8.51 24.86
C SER A 463 34.50 7.85 25.19
N LEU A 464 35.61 8.37 24.65
CA LEU A 464 36.97 7.89 24.93
C LEU A 464 37.34 8.09 26.40
N HIS A 465 37.00 9.25 26.97
CA HIS A 465 37.17 9.57 28.38
C HIS A 465 36.35 8.63 29.29
N LYS A 466 35.06 8.43 29.00
CA LYS A 466 34.18 7.50 29.75
C LYS A 466 34.75 6.08 29.76
N SER A 467 35.11 5.58 28.59
CA SER A 467 35.67 4.23 28.46
C SER A 467 37.04 4.09 29.15
N SER A 468 37.81 5.18 29.26
CA SER A 468 39.06 5.20 30.01
C SER A 468 38.83 5.14 31.53
N MET A 469 37.76 5.77 32.03
CA MET A 469 37.36 5.64 33.44
C MET A 469 36.88 4.22 33.79
N GLU A 470 36.15 3.57 32.87
CA GLU A 470 35.75 2.16 33.03
C GLU A 470 36.98 1.24 33.11
N LEU A 471 38.00 1.48 32.28
CA LEU A 471 39.28 0.77 32.37
C LEU A 471 40.04 1.12 33.66
N MET A 472 39.90 2.34 34.18
CA MET A 472 40.54 2.74 35.44
C MET A 472 39.95 1.97 36.63
N GLU A 473 38.66 1.64 36.61
CA GLU A 473 38.03 0.75 37.60
C GLU A 473 38.70 -0.63 37.57
N ILE A 474 38.96 -1.18 36.38
CA ILE A 474 39.68 -2.46 36.22
C ILE A 474 41.09 -2.35 36.80
N VAL A 475 41.81 -1.25 36.53
CA VAL A 475 43.15 -1.01 37.11
C VAL A 475 43.06 -0.96 38.64
N ALA A 476 42.11 -0.23 39.22
CA ALA A 476 41.97 -0.08 40.67
C ALA A 476 41.65 -1.42 41.36
N VAL A 477 40.69 -2.17 40.82
CA VAL A 477 40.29 -3.50 41.33
C VAL A 477 41.47 -4.47 41.26
N ASN A 478 42.08 -4.62 40.08
CA ASN A 478 43.18 -5.56 39.90
C ASN A 478 44.43 -5.14 40.68
N THR A 479 44.66 -3.85 40.92
CA THR A 479 45.79 -3.39 41.77
C THR A 479 45.58 -3.82 43.23
N SER A 480 44.35 -3.68 43.74
CA SER A 480 43.98 -4.17 45.07
C SER A 480 44.10 -5.69 45.16
N GLU A 481 43.56 -6.43 44.18
CA GLU A 481 43.69 -7.89 44.13
C GLU A 481 45.14 -8.35 43.99
N ASN A 482 45.97 -7.66 43.19
CA ASN A 482 47.39 -7.94 43.07
C ASN A 482 48.10 -7.81 44.42
N ALA A 483 47.78 -6.79 45.22
CA ALA A 483 48.32 -6.63 46.56
C ALA A 483 47.88 -7.77 47.50
N GLN A 484 46.64 -8.26 47.38
CA GLN A 484 46.16 -9.42 48.14
C GLN A 484 46.89 -10.71 47.72
N TRP A 485 47.07 -10.94 46.42
CA TRP A 485 47.84 -12.08 45.91
C TRP A 485 49.30 -12.02 46.29
N GLN A 486 49.90 -10.82 46.30
CA GLN A 486 51.25 -10.58 46.80
C GLN A 486 51.37 -10.95 48.28
N ALA A 487 50.42 -10.50 49.11
CA ALA A 487 50.38 -10.86 50.53
C ALA A 487 50.21 -12.37 50.74
N LYS A 488 49.40 -13.05 49.92
CA LYS A 488 49.25 -14.52 49.94
C LYS A 488 50.56 -15.22 49.55
N SER A 489 51.23 -14.78 48.49
CA SER A 489 52.54 -15.31 48.06
C SER A 489 53.59 -15.15 49.18
N ASP A 490 53.62 -13.98 49.83
CA ASP A 490 54.56 -13.70 50.92
C ASP A 490 54.23 -14.47 52.22
N ALA A 491 52.94 -14.66 52.52
CA ALA A 491 52.48 -15.55 53.60
C ALA A 491 52.88 -17.01 53.33
N CYS A 492 52.76 -17.49 52.09
CA CYS A 492 53.20 -18.83 51.70
C CYS A 492 54.72 -19.00 51.86
N LYS A 493 55.51 -17.99 51.46
CA LYS A 493 56.98 -17.99 51.68
C LYS A 493 57.33 -18.03 53.17
N THR A 494 56.52 -17.41 54.02
CA THR A 494 56.71 -17.39 55.48
C THR A 494 56.38 -18.76 56.09
N LYS A 495 55.21 -19.34 55.77
CA LYS A 495 54.84 -20.72 56.15
C LYS A 495 55.87 -21.76 55.68
N LEU A 496 56.45 -21.56 54.49
CA LEU A 496 57.50 -22.44 53.97
C LEU A 496 58.77 -22.38 54.83
N LYS A 497 59.15 -21.19 55.33
CA LYS A 497 60.28 -21.04 56.27
C LYS A 497 59.98 -21.72 57.60
N GLU A 498 58.76 -21.59 58.11
CA GLU A 498 58.31 -22.24 59.35
C GLU A 498 58.31 -23.78 59.23
N LEU A 499 57.76 -24.35 58.16
CA LEU A 499 57.79 -25.80 57.89
C LEU A 499 59.24 -26.31 57.77
N LYS A 500 60.13 -25.55 57.13
CA LYS A 500 61.57 -25.87 57.08
C LYS A 500 62.22 -25.84 58.47
N GLN A 501 61.86 -24.89 59.32
CA GLN A 501 62.35 -24.81 60.70
C GLN A 501 61.80 -25.95 61.58
N GLN A 502 60.52 -26.29 61.47
CA GLN A 502 59.91 -27.42 62.18
C GLN A 502 60.55 -28.75 61.77
N ARG A 503 60.84 -28.93 60.48
CA ARG A 503 61.61 -30.09 59.98
C ARG A 503 63.01 -30.16 60.58
N LYS A 504 63.67 -29.01 60.78
CA LYS A 504 65.01 -28.91 61.40
C LYS A 504 64.99 -29.08 62.93
N ARG A 505 63.90 -28.72 63.61
CA ARG A 505 63.68 -28.98 65.05
C ARG A 505 63.40 -30.46 65.33
N LYS A 506 62.69 -31.15 64.44
CA LYS A 506 62.43 -32.61 64.51
C LYS A 506 63.72 -33.46 64.48
N THR A 507 64.82 -32.92 63.94
CA THR A 507 66.15 -33.56 63.98
C THR A 507 66.91 -33.37 65.29
N ASN A 508 66.56 -32.37 66.14
CA ASN A 508 67.32 -32.03 67.34
C ASN A 508 66.62 -32.32 68.69
N ASP A 509 65.29 -32.29 68.78
CA ASP A 509 64.56 -32.53 70.04
C ASP A 509 63.70 -33.80 69.98
N LYS A 510 64.06 -34.82 70.77
CA LYS A 510 63.27 -36.06 70.96
C LYS A 510 62.30 -35.99 72.15
N ALA A 511 62.17 -34.86 72.83
CA ALA A 511 61.44 -34.79 74.10
C ALA A 511 60.74 -33.43 74.33
N GLN A 512 59.62 -33.18 73.64
CA GLN A 512 58.34 -32.76 74.25
C GLN A 512 57.27 -32.39 73.21
N GLY A 513 56.03 -32.77 73.55
CA GLY A 513 54.73 -32.61 72.90
C GLY A 513 54.51 -31.58 71.78
N THR A 514 53.66 -32.00 70.83
CA THR A 514 53.15 -31.34 69.61
C THR A 514 54.09 -31.33 68.40
N HIS A 515 54.37 -32.52 67.84
CA HIS A 515 55.04 -32.67 66.54
C HIS A 515 54.09 -33.27 65.50
N LEU A 516 53.96 -32.61 64.35
CA LEU A 516 53.24 -33.13 63.18
C LEU A 516 53.89 -34.43 62.66
N SER A 517 53.07 -35.39 62.25
CA SER A 517 53.47 -36.66 61.67
C SER A 517 54.19 -36.47 60.32
N GLY A 518 54.91 -37.48 59.82
CA GLY A 518 55.60 -37.39 58.52
C GLY A 518 54.64 -37.18 57.35
N GLU A 519 53.45 -37.77 57.43
CA GLU A 519 52.37 -37.63 56.43
C GLU A 519 51.69 -36.26 56.51
N GLU A 520 51.49 -35.73 57.71
CA GLU A 520 50.96 -34.37 57.92
C GLU A 520 51.90 -33.31 57.36
N MET A 521 53.21 -33.46 57.55
CA MET A 521 54.22 -32.55 56.97
C MET A 521 54.26 -32.60 55.44
N SER A 522 54.06 -33.78 54.85
CA SER A 522 54.01 -33.96 53.40
C SER A 522 52.74 -33.35 52.81
N SER A 523 51.60 -33.56 53.47
CA SER A 523 50.31 -33.00 53.05
C SER A 523 50.30 -31.47 53.17
N ALA A 524 50.78 -30.92 54.28
CA ALA A 524 50.93 -29.48 54.47
C ALA A 524 51.90 -28.84 53.46
N ALA A 525 52.98 -29.54 53.06
CA ALA A 525 53.90 -29.05 52.03
C ALA A 525 53.27 -29.07 50.63
N LYS A 526 52.40 -30.04 50.34
CA LYS A 526 51.67 -30.12 49.07
C LYS A 526 50.61 -29.01 48.96
N GLU A 527 49.80 -28.85 50.01
CA GLU A 527 48.80 -27.78 50.12
C GLU A 527 49.46 -26.39 50.00
N LEU A 528 50.59 -26.18 50.68
CA LEU A 528 51.36 -24.94 50.57
C LEU A 528 51.93 -24.70 49.16
N ALA A 529 52.27 -25.75 48.42
CA ALA A 529 52.76 -25.64 47.04
C ALA A 529 51.62 -25.29 46.07
N GLU A 530 50.42 -25.84 46.29
CA GLU A 530 49.20 -25.50 45.55
C GLU A 530 48.81 -24.03 45.83
N ASP A 531 48.72 -23.62 47.11
CA ASP A 531 48.45 -22.24 47.53
C ASP A 531 49.44 -21.23 46.92
N PHE A 532 50.74 -21.58 46.89
CA PHE A 532 51.76 -20.71 46.31
C PHE A 532 51.62 -20.59 44.79
N ASN A 533 51.32 -21.69 44.11
CA ASN A 533 51.10 -21.69 42.66
C ASN A 533 49.86 -20.86 42.28
N ASP A 534 48.78 -20.98 43.05
CA ASP A 534 47.57 -20.18 42.85
C ASP A 534 47.83 -18.70 43.10
N ALA A 535 48.64 -18.36 44.12
CA ALA A 535 49.04 -16.98 44.39
C ALA A 535 49.91 -16.38 43.27
N GLU A 536 50.86 -17.14 42.73
CA GLU A 536 51.71 -16.68 41.61
C GLU A 536 50.92 -16.55 40.30
N ASN A 537 49.98 -17.47 40.02
CA ASN A 537 49.08 -17.37 38.87
C ASN A 537 48.15 -16.16 38.99
N GLY A 538 47.59 -15.91 40.18
CA GLY A 538 46.78 -14.72 40.46
C GLY A 538 47.58 -13.42 40.29
N LEU A 539 48.85 -13.40 40.72
CA LEU A 539 49.77 -12.27 40.51
C LEU A 539 50.04 -12.00 39.03
N LEU A 540 50.29 -13.04 38.24
CA LEU A 540 50.52 -12.92 36.80
C LEU A 540 49.29 -12.38 36.08
N SER A 541 48.14 -13.00 36.29
CA SER A 541 46.88 -12.60 35.65
C SER A 541 46.50 -11.14 35.99
N THR A 542 46.55 -10.76 37.27
CA THR A 542 46.23 -9.37 37.67
C THR A 542 47.25 -8.36 37.12
N ARG A 543 48.54 -8.72 37.01
CA ARG A 543 49.56 -7.84 36.37
C ARG A 543 49.29 -7.64 34.88
N GLU A 544 48.93 -8.71 34.18
CA GLU A 544 48.58 -8.67 32.75
C GLU A 544 47.38 -7.75 32.50
N GLU A 545 46.31 -7.92 33.28
CA GLU A 545 45.10 -7.08 33.19
C GLU A 545 45.39 -5.60 33.51
N ILE A 546 46.17 -5.31 34.56
CA ILE A 546 46.59 -3.93 34.87
C ILE A 546 47.37 -3.31 33.71
N ALA A 547 48.32 -4.06 33.13
CA ALA A 547 49.15 -3.58 32.03
C ALA A 547 48.33 -3.30 30.77
N LEU A 548 47.39 -4.19 30.43
CA LEU A 548 46.46 -4.02 29.32
C LEU A 548 45.57 -2.79 29.52
N ALA A 549 44.91 -2.70 30.68
CA ALA A 549 44.00 -1.59 30.97
C ALA A 549 44.73 -0.24 30.96
N ARG A 550 45.93 -0.14 31.57
CA ARG A 550 46.75 1.08 31.54
C ARG A 550 47.18 1.48 30.13
N GLY A 551 47.56 0.53 29.29
CA GLY A 551 47.92 0.82 27.90
C GLY A 551 46.74 1.32 27.07
N TRP A 552 45.54 0.76 27.28
CA TRP A 552 44.32 1.26 26.65
C TRP A 552 43.96 2.67 27.09
N ILE A 553 44.10 2.97 28.39
CA ILE A 553 43.88 4.32 28.94
C ILE A 553 44.87 5.31 28.31
N GLU A 554 46.16 4.95 28.21
CA GLU A 554 47.18 5.78 27.53
C GLU A 554 46.74 6.11 26.10
N ILE A 555 46.34 5.11 25.30
CA ILE A 555 45.93 5.30 23.91
C ILE A 555 44.67 6.18 23.81
N LYS A 556 43.63 5.86 24.58
CA LYS A 556 42.34 6.57 24.49
C LYS A 556 42.45 8.01 24.95
N ILE A 557 43.16 8.28 26.05
CA ILE A 557 43.34 9.63 26.57
C ILE A 557 44.27 10.47 25.69
N THR A 558 45.34 9.87 25.15
CA THR A 558 46.20 10.59 24.18
C THR A 558 45.46 10.91 22.87
N GLU A 559 44.60 10.01 22.40
CA GLU A 559 43.73 10.26 21.24
C GLU A 559 42.69 11.34 21.52
N ALA A 560 42.00 11.26 22.66
CA ALA A 560 41.06 12.29 23.11
C ALA A 560 41.75 13.67 23.19
N LYS A 561 42.97 13.72 23.73
CA LYS A 561 43.78 14.94 23.78
C LYS A 561 44.17 15.44 22.38
N ARG A 562 44.54 14.55 21.45
CA ARG A 562 44.83 14.91 20.05
C ARG A 562 43.61 15.53 19.37
N ILE A 563 42.43 14.94 19.55
CA ILE A 563 41.16 15.47 19.00
C ILE A 563 40.86 16.84 19.64
N PHE A 564 41.03 16.97 20.96
CA PHE A 564 40.83 18.22 21.68
C PHE A 564 41.73 19.35 21.16
N ASP A 565 42.99 19.04 20.84
CA ASP A 565 43.95 20.03 20.34
C ASP A 565 43.75 20.38 18.87
N THR A 566 43.35 19.41 18.04
CA THR A 566 43.31 19.58 16.58
C THR A 566 41.93 19.90 16.01
N ASP A 567 40.85 19.33 16.56
CA ASP A 567 39.51 19.39 15.99
C ASP A 567 38.57 20.37 16.75
N VAL A 568 38.94 20.78 17.97
CA VAL A 568 38.19 21.80 18.73
C VAL A 568 38.88 23.15 18.53
N SER A 569 38.32 24.00 17.66
CA SER A 569 38.91 25.29 17.29
C SER A 569 38.65 26.41 18.31
N ASP A 570 37.47 26.41 18.93
CA ASP A 570 36.97 27.57 19.68
C ASP A 570 37.35 27.47 21.15
N GLN A 571 37.85 28.56 21.74
CA GLN A 571 38.22 28.58 23.16
C GLN A 571 37.00 28.36 24.06
N ASP A 572 35.85 28.91 23.69
CA ASP A 572 34.59 28.70 24.42
C ASP A 572 34.14 27.23 24.33
N ALA A 573 34.31 26.59 23.17
CA ALA A 573 34.01 25.16 23.01
C ALA A 573 34.99 24.27 23.80
N LYS A 574 36.27 24.62 23.85
CA LYS A 574 37.26 23.94 24.71
C LYS A 574 36.85 24.04 26.17
N GLN A 575 36.45 25.22 26.64
CA GLN A 575 36.01 25.43 28.03
C GLN A 575 34.71 24.68 28.35
N ALA A 576 33.74 24.70 27.43
CA ALA A 576 32.50 23.93 27.56
C ALA A 576 32.79 22.43 27.66
N LEU A 577 33.68 21.91 26.80
CA LEU A 577 34.08 20.51 26.81
C LEU A 577 34.85 20.11 28.07
N CYS A 578 35.75 20.97 28.57
CA CYS A 578 36.40 20.73 29.87
C CYS A 578 35.36 20.64 31.00
N THR A 579 34.32 21.47 30.95
CA THR A 579 33.21 21.44 31.91
C THR A 579 32.41 20.13 31.77
N ALA A 580 32.08 19.72 30.54
CA ALA A 580 31.39 18.46 30.26
C ALA A 580 32.19 17.23 30.71
N ILE A 581 33.51 17.21 30.52
CA ILE A 581 34.39 16.16 31.03
C ILE A 581 34.34 16.10 32.55
N ALA A 582 34.43 17.25 33.24
CA ALA A 582 34.34 17.30 34.69
C ALA A 582 32.97 16.82 35.22
N GLU A 583 31.88 17.23 34.59
CA GLU A 583 30.53 16.77 34.90
C GLU A 583 30.37 15.26 34.67
N GLN A 584 30.89 14.74 33.55
CA GLN A 584 30.89 13.31 33.26
C GLN A 584 31.69 12.52 34.30
N THR A 585 32.86 13.01 34.71
CA THR A 585 33.65 12.38 35.77
C THR A 585 32.86 12.31 37.07
N VAL A 586 32.20 13.40 37.47
CA VAL A 586 31.35 13.42 38.67
C VAL A 586 30.20 12.41 38.57
N GLN A 587 29.58 12.30 37.40
CA GLN A 587 28.50 11.34 37.17
C GLN A 587 29.00 9.89 37.26
N VAL A 588 30.08 9.55 36.55
CA VAL A 588 30.61 8.18 36.53
C VAL A 588 31.13 7.77 37.91
N LEU A 589 31.76 8.68 38.67
CA LEU A 589 32.18 8.41 40.04
C LEU A 589 30.98 8.17 40.99
N LYS A 590 29.82 8.80 40.76
CA LYS A 590 28.59 8.50 41.51
C LYS A 590 28.05 7.10 41.19
N GLU A 591 28.11 6.69 39.93
CA GLU A 591 27.63 5.38 39.47
C GLU A 591 28.58 4.24 39.87
N ARG A 592 29.90 4.50 39.92
CA ARG A 592 30.96 3.50 40.17
C ARG A 592 31.58 3.65 41.55
N LEU A 593 30.85 3.23 42.57
CA LEU A 593 31.27 3.32 43.98
C LEU A 593 32.61 2.59 44.26
N LEU A 594 32.91 1.50 43.57
CA LEU A 594 34.17 0.75 43.74
C LEU A 594 35.39 1.58 43.32
N LEU A 595 35.29 2.31 42.21
CA LEU A 595 36.34 3.23 41.77
C LEU A 595 36.60 4.33 42.81
N VAL A 596 35.54 4.86 43.43
CA VAL A 596 35.66 5.87 44.50
C VAL A 596 36.34 5.31 45.75
N GLN A 597 36.03 4.06 46.12
CA GLN A 597 36.59 3.41 47.31
C GLN A 597 38.06 3.03 47.16
N LEU A 598 38.48 2.59 45.98
CA LEU A 598 39.81 2.03 45.74
C LEU A 598 40.83 3.08 45.26
N LEU A 599 40.38 4.17 44.63
CA LEU A 599 41.28 5.17 44.06
C LEU A 599 41.51 6.37 45.03
N PRO A 600 42.77 6.78 45.28
CA PRO A 600 43.08 7.95 46.10
C PRO A 600 42.42 9.25 45.59
N GLU A 601 42.16 10.21 46.49
CA GLU A 601 41.53 11.49 46.12
C GLU A 601 42.32 12.29 45.07
N ALA A 602 43.66 12.25 45.14
CA ALA A 602 44.53 12.91 44.16
C ALA A 602 44.36 12.34 42.75
N ASP A 603 44.26 11.01 42.63
CA ASP A 603 44.07 10.33 41.35
C ASP A 603 42.65 10.51 40.81
N ARG A 604 41.65 10.65 41.70
CA ARG A 604 40.27 10.98 41.30
C ARG A 604 40.13 12.39 40.72
N ALA A 605 40.83 13.37 41.29
CA ALA A 605 40.83 14.72 40.77
C ALA A 605 41.43 14.79 39.35
N LEU A 606 42.49 14.00 39.09
CA LEU A 606 43.12 13.90 37.78
C LEU A 606 42.17 13.41 36.67
N LEU A 607 41.20 12.53 36.99
CA LEU A 607 40.23 12.03 36.00
C LEU A 607 39.32 13.12 35.43
N SER A 608 39.17 14.26 36.11
CA SER A 608 38.33 15.39 35.64
C SER A 608 39.06 16.34 34.69
N ASP A 609 40.38 16.23 34.59
CA ASP A 609 41.22 17.11 33.76
C ASP A 609 41.95 16.29 32.68
N LEU A 610 41.46 16.41 31.45
CA LEU A 610 42.02 15.70 30.29
C LEU A 610 43.49 16.03 30.05
N ASP A 611 43.89 17.29 30.25
CA ASP A 611 45.27 17.74 30.02
C ASP A 611 46.20 17.21 31.09
N ALA A 612 45.79 17.26 32.36
CA ALA A 612 46.57 16.72 33.46
C ALA A 612 46.72 15.20 33.35
N TRP A 613 45.64 14.49 33.01
CA TRP A 613 45.65 13.05 32.85
C TRP A 613 46.53 12.62 31.66
N ALA A 614 46.42 13.28 30.51
CA ALA A 614 47.27 13.01 29.35
C ALA A 614 48.76 13.27 29.64
N LYS A 615 49.09 14.35 30.37
CA LYS A 615 50.47 14.67 30.78
C LYS A 615 51.06 13.62 31.70
N GLN A 616 50.27 13.06 32.62
CA GLN A 616 50.71 11.99 33.52
C GLN A 616 51.02 10.69 32.76
N LEU A 617 50.20 10.38 31.75
CA LEU A 617 50.32 9.16 30.95
C LEU A 617 51.44 9.24 29.90
N THR A 618 51.81 10.44 29.46
CA THR A 618 52.87 10.64 28.47
C THR A 618 54.22 10.79 29.17
N PRO A 619 55.13 9.79 29.13
CA PRO A 619 56.43 9.95 29.76
C PRO A 619 57.21 11.09 29.08
N GLY A 620 57.88 11.92 29.88
CA GLY A 620 58.81 12.94 29.39
C GLY A 620 59.90 12.35 28.47
N SER A 621 60.59 13.21 27.70
CA SER A 621 61.57 12.78 26.70
C SER A 621 62.55 11.74 27.29
N PRO A 622 62.64 10.53 26.72
CA PRO A 622 63.43 9.46 27.32
C PRO A 622 64.91 9.84 27.28
N THR A 623 65.60 9.63 28.41
CA THR A 623 67.04 9.84 28.50
C THR A 623 67.78 8.88 27.57
N LYS A 624 69.07 9.14 27.27
CA LYS A 624 69.87 8.23 26.42
C LYS A 624 69.96 6.81 27.03
N GLU A 625 69.95 6.70 28.35
CA GLU A 625 69.95 5.44 29.08
C GLU A 625 68.61 4.71 28.94
N ASP A 626 67.49 5.43 29.07
CA ASP A 626 66.14 4.86 28.84
C ASP A 626 65.98 4.32 27.42
N LYS A 627 66.54 5.00 26.41
CA LYS A 627 66.52 4.54 25.02
C LYS A 627 67.34 3.27 24.82
N ALA A 628 68.52 3.18 25.43
CA ALA A 628 69.38 2.01 25.36
C ALA A 628 68.77 0.80 26.09
N GLU A 629 68.14 1.04 27.23
CA GLU A 629 67.45 -0.01 28.00
C GLU A 629 66.19 -0.51 27.28
N ARG A 630 65.36 0.39 26.74
CA ARG A 630 64.22 0.03 25.88
C ARG A 630 64.66 -0.79 24.66
N GLN A 631 65.77 -0.43 24.03
CA GLN A 631 66.29 -1.15 22.87
C GLN A 631 66.79 -2.56 23.24
N ARG A 632 67.40 -2.72 24.42
CA ARG A 632 67.79 -4.04 24.95
C ARG A 632 66.57 -4.91 25.29
N LYS A 633 65.59 -4.35 26.03
CA LYS A 633 64.33 -5.03 26.37
C LYS A 633 63.55 -5.42 25.11
N ALA A 634 63.45 -4.56 24.11
CA ALA A 634 62.79 -4.85 22.83
C ALA A 634 63.52 -5.94 22.01
N ALA A 635 64.86 -5.94 22.00
CA ALA A 635 65.63 -7.00 21.33
C ALA A 635 65.44 -8.36 22.01
N GLU A 636 65.38 -8.38 23.34
CA GLU A 636 65.10 -9.58 24.13
C GLU A 636 63.66 -10.08 23.96
N GLN A 637 62.68 -9.16 23.95
CA GLN A 637 61.27 -9.47 23.65
C GLN A 637 61.11 -10.10 22.27
N ASN A 638 61.69 -9.51 21.22
CA ASN A 638 61.63 -10.04 19.87
C ASN A 638 62.28 -11.43 19.76
N LYS A 639 63.37 -11.66 20.48
CA LYS A 639 64.03 -12.97 20.55
C LYS A 639 63.13 -14.02 21.20
N LEU A 640 62.42 -13.67 22.27
CA LEU A 640 61.50 -14.55 22.97
C LEU A 640 60.23 -14.83 22.14
N LEU A 641 59.64 -13.81 21.50
CA LEU A 641 58.49 -13.96 20.61
C LEU A 641 58.80 -14.88 19.42
N LYS A 642 59.98 -14.72 18.81
CA LYS A 642 60.45 -15.61 17.74
C LYS A 642 60.52 -17.06 18.24
N LYS A 643 61.13 -17.28 19.41
CA LYS A 643 61.22 -18.62 20.02
C LYS A 643 59.84 -19.21 20.34
N ARG A 644 58.89 -18.40 20.82
CA ARG A 644 57.50 -18.81 21.05
C ARG A 644 56.83 -19.27 19.76
N SER A 645 56.96 -18.49 18.69
CA SER A 645 56.37 -18.83 17.38
C SER A 645 56.96 -20.12 16.79
N GLU A 646 58.27 -20.34 16.96
CA GLU A 646 58.94 -21.57 16.53
C GLU A 646 58.42 -22.79 17.32
N LEU A 647 58.25 -22.68 18.64
CA LEU A 647 57.72 -23.76 19.49
C LEU A 647 56.24 -24.04 19.20
N GLN A 648 55.45 -23.00 18.91
CA GLN A 648 54.05 -23.14 18.59
C GLN A 648 53.84 -23.80 17.22
N ALA A 649 54.59 -23.38 16.20
CA ALA A 649 54.60 -24.05 14.89
C ALA A 649 55.04 -25.52 14.98
N GLN A 650 56.03 -25.83 15.83
CA GLN A 650 56.46 -27.21 16.10
C GLN A 650 55.39 -28.05 16.81
N SER A 651 54.60 -27.43 17.70
CA SER A 651 53.47 -28.08 18.36
C SER A 651 52.30 -28.34 17.38
N GLU A 652 52.03 -27.40 16.48
CA GLU A 652 50.95 -27.50 15.48
C GLU A 652 51.31 -28.49 14.35
N ALA A 653 52.60 -28.70 14.08
CA ALA A 653 53.10 -29.66 13.09
C ALA A 653 53.15 -31.12 13.60
N LEU A 654 52.71 -31.40 14.83
CA LEU A 654 52.67 -32.76 15.38
C LEU A 654 51.61 -33.62 14.67
N ASP A 655 52.02 -34.80 14.21
CA ASP A 655 51.12 -35.76 13.55
C ASP A 655 50.13 -36.36 14.58
N PRO A 656 48.80 -36.20 14.40
CA PRO A 656 47.77 -36.78 15.27
C PRO A 656 47.83 -38.31 15.43
N HIS A 657 48.52 -39.02 14.53
CA HIS A 657 48.62 -40.49 14.55
C HIS A 657 49.90 -41.03 15.21
N ASP A 658 50.79 -40.15 15.70
CA ASP A 658 52.01 -40.55 16.41
C ASP A 658 51.71 -40.84 17.91
N ALA A 659 52.19 -41.98 18.40
CA ALA A 659 52.01 -42.41 19.80
C ALA A 659 52.70 -41.48 20.80
N ASP A 660 53.73 -40.74 20.37
CA ASP A 660 54.46 -39.77 21.20
C ASP A 660 53.84 -38.36 21.18
N ASN A 661 52.76 -38.12 20.42
CA ASN A 661 52.17 -36.80 20.23
C ASN A 661 51.77 -36.16 21.57
N GLN A 662 51.01 -36.85 22.43
CA GLN A 662 50.60 -36.30 23.74
C GLN A 662 51.79 -35.92 24.63
N ARG A 663 52.91 -36.63 24.53
CA ARG A 663 54.12 -36.36 25.32
C ARG A 663 54.87 -35.16 24.76
N LEU A 664 55.01 -35.05 23.44
CA LEU A 664 55.64 -33.93 22.76
C LEU A 664 54.82 -32.64 22.90
N GLN A 665 53.50 -32.74 22.78
CA GLN A 665 52.58 -31.63 23.00
C GLN A 665 52.72 -31.05 24.42
N ARG A 666 52.67 -31.89 25.45
CA ARG A 666 52.93 -31.47 26.85
C ARG A 666 54.33 -30.90 27.08
N ARG A 667 55.31 -31.25 26.23
CA ARG A 667 56.68 -30.71 26.31
C ARG A 667 56.73 -29.32 25.65
N TYR A 668 56.12 -29.15 24.48
CA TYR A 668 56.02 -27.85 23.82
C TYR A 668 55.21 -26.86 24.64
N GLU A 669 54.08 -27.28 25.19
CA GLU A 669 53.27 -26.46 26.12
C GLU A 669 54.11 -25.97 27.31
N ARG A 670 54.92 -26.84 27.91
CA ARG A 670 55.83 -26.46 29.02
C ARG A 670 56.93 -25.50 28.59
N GLU A 671 57.50 -25.66 27.40
CA GLU A 671 58.53 -24.75 26.89
C GLU A 671 57.93 -23.39 26.47
N ILE A 672 56.72 -23.38 25.91
CA ILE A 672 55.95 -22.17 25.62
C ILE A 672 55.65 -21.43 26.92
N ALA A 673 55.15 -22.11 27.95
CA ALA A 673 54.89 -21.50 29.25
C ALA A 673 56.15 -20.87 29.89
N LYS A 674 57.34 -21.48 29.73
CA LYS A 674 58.60 -20.89 30.18
C LYS A 674 59.01 -19.65 29.39
N VAL A 675 58.70 -19.61 28.08
CA VAL A 675 58.96 -18.46 27.23
C VAL A 675 57.99 -17.33 27.57
N ASP A 676 56.72 -17.65 27.79
CA ASP A 676 55.67 -16.71 28.20
C ASP A 676 55.98 -16.10 29.57
N ALA A 677 56.41 -16.91 30.54
CA ALA A 677 56.88 -16.40 31.83
C ALA A 677 58.05 -15.42 31.68
N LYS A 678 59.01 -15.67 30.77
CA LYS A 678 60.12 -14.74 30.50
C LYS A 678 59.68 -13.48 29.76
N LEU A 679 58.72 -13.59 28.85
CA LEU A 679 58.11 -12.45 28.17
C LEU A 679 57.42 -11.52 29.18
N ALA A 680 56.77 -12.07 30.21
CA ALA A 680 56.16 -11.30 31.28
C ALA A 680 57.16 -10.48 32.10
N PHE A 681 58.42 -10.92 32.24
CA PHE A 681 59.46 -10.16 32.96
C PHE A 681 60.19 -9.12 32.10
N VAL A 682 60.35 -9.37 30.80
CA VAL A 682 61.04 -8.45 29.87
C VAL A 682 60.10 -7.33 29.39
N SER A 683 58.79 -7.59 29.38
CA SER A 683 57.78 -6.58 29.12
C SER A 683 57.39 -5.89 30.42
N GLU A 684 58.08 -4.80 30.76
CA GLU A 684 57.44 -3.74 31.54
C GLU A 684 56.33 -3.13 30.67
N ASN A 685 55.17 -3.78 30.69
CA ASN A 685 53.84 -3.25 30.47
C ASN A 685 53.58 -2.45 29.17
N LYS A 686 53.95 -3.01 28.01
CA LYS A 686 53.12 -2.87 26.80
C LYS A 686 52.90 -4.27 26.21
N PRO A 687 51.77 -4.92 26.52
CA PRO A 687 51.29 -6.11 25.82
C PRO A 687 51.56 -6.00 24.32
N THR A 688 51.98 -7.09 23.67
CA THR A 688 52.26 -7.12 22.22
C THR A 688 51.08 -6.59 21.40
N GLN A 689 49.86 -6.74 21.91
CA GLN A 689 48.61 -6.18 21.41
C GLN A 689 48.58 -4.63 21.34
N LEU A 690 49.27 -3.95 22.26
CA LEU A 690 49.36 -2.48 22.36
C LEU A 690 50.50 -1.90 21.51
N LEU A 691 51.50 -2.70 21.12
CA LEU A 691 52.62 -2.25 20.28
C LEU A 691 52.23 -2.16 18.79
N GLU A 692 51.15 -2.81 18.35
CA GLU A 692 50.72 -2.81 16.96
C GLU A 692 49.61 -1.79 16.62
N ARG A 693 48.98 -1.16 17.63
CA ARG A 693 47.66 -0.54 17.45
C ARG A 693 47.53 0.78 18.21
N CYS A 694 47.68 1.89 17.49
CA CYS A 694 47.32 3.23 17.97
C CYS A 694 46.06 3.71 17.24
N GLY A 695 44.93 3.85 17.95
CA GLY A 695 43.79 4.71 17.59
C GLY A 695 43.37 4.72 16.11
N ARG A 696 43.32 3.55 15.46
CA ARG A 696 42.99 3.45 14.03
C ARG A 696 41.49 3.28 13.84
N HIS A 697 40.87 4.02 12.92
CA HIS A 697 39.48 3.79 12.53
C HIS A 697 39.45 2.96 11.24
N ILE A 698 39.37 1.64 11.36
CA ILE A 698 39.41 0.72 10.22
C ILE A 698 38.02 0.59 9.58
N ILE A 699 37.91 0.98 8.31
CA ILE A 699 36.66 0.84 7.52
C ILE A 699 36.63 -0.43 6.69
N ALA A 700 37.77 -1.04 6.38
CA ALA A 700 37.84 -2.33 5.69
C ALA A 700 39.07 -3.12 6.09
N SER A 701 38.92 -4.43 6.30
CA SER A 701 39.98 -5.31 6.77
C SER A 701 39.97 -6.69 6.12
N SER A 702 41.17 -7.27 6.02
CA SER A 702 41.44 -8.66 5.69
C SER A 702 42.66 -9.16 6.48
N ALA A 703 43.02 -10.44 6.31
CA ALA A 703 44.23 -10.99 6.90
C ALA A 703 45.52 -10.32 6.39
N LYS A 704 45.50 -9.67 5.21
CA LYS A 704 46.70 -9.14 4.54
C LYS A 704 46.70 -7.62 4.40
N ASN A 705 45.53 -7.01 4.19
CA ASN A 705 45.40 -5.60 3.83
C ASN A 705 44.33 -4.93 4.71
N VAL A 706 44.59 -3.69 5.11
CA VAL A 706 43.70 -2.89 5.94
C VAL A 706 43.62 -1.45 5.42
N ILE A 707 42.41 -0.90 5.40
CA ILE A 707 42.14 0.51 5.10
C ILE A 707 41.68 1.21 6.37
N SER A 708 42.47 2.19 6.82
CA SER A 708 42.16 3.04 7.98
C SER A 708 41.80 4.45 7.54
N LEU A 709 40.67 4.97 8.03
CA LEU A 709 40.21 6.34 7.77
C LEU A 709 40.87 7.35 8.71
N VAL A 710 41.26 6.91 9.90
CA VAL A 710 42.00 7.70 10.89
C VAL A 710 43.17 6.84 11.33
N ALA A 711 44.40 7.33 11.21
CA ALA A 711 45.59 6.66 11.71
C ALA A 711 46.71 7.66 12.02
N GLY A 712 47.55 7.30 13.00
CA GLY A 712 48.71 8.10 13.41
C GLY A 712 48.38 9.38 14.17
N ALA A 713 49.41 10.12 14.55
CA ALA A 713 49.30 11.33 15.38
C ALA A 713 48.58 12.51 14.71
N GLN A 714 48.36 12.45 13.40
CA GLN A 714 47.66 13.49 12.63
C GLN A 714 46.24 13.07 12.20
N GLY A 715 45.82 11.84 12.51
CA GLY A 715 44.49 11.33 12.17
C GLY A 715 44.24 11.18 10.66
N GLU A 716 45.26 10.77 9.91
CA GLU A 716 45.23 10.74 8.45
C GLU A 716 44.79 9.37 7.90
N ILE A 717 44.32 9.37 6.66
CA ILE A 717 43.91 8.15 5.95
C ILE A 717 45.14 7.34 5.51
N VAL A 718 45.19 6.06 5.89
CA VAL A 718 46.35 5.18 5.68
C VAL A 718 45.92 3.79 5.21
N PHE A 719 46.64 3.27 4.22
CA PHE A 719 46.62 1.85 3.87
C PHE A 719 47.84 1.15 4.48
N TYR A 720 47.62 0.02 5.15
CA TYR A 720 48.71 -0.74 5.75
C TYR A 720 48.46 -2.25 5.72
N ARG A 721 49.51 -3.03 6.01
CA ARG A 721 49.50 -4.49 6.03
C ARG A 721 49.92 -4.99 7.42
N PRO A 722 49.12 -5.82 8.13
CA PRO A 722 49.37 -6.20 9.54
C PRO A 722 50.65 -7.02 9.84
N SER A 723 51.40 -7.48 8.84
CA SER A 723 52.74 -8.14 8.90
C SER A 723 52.81 -9.66 8.75
N GLY A 724 53.84 -10.07 8.00
CA GLY A 724 54.14 -11.43 7.49
C GLY A 724 54.95 -11.37 6.19
N ALA A 725 54.84 -10.29 5.42
CA ALA A 725 55.69 -10.00 4.26
C ALA A 725 56.71 -8.90 4.59
N LYS A 726 57.94 -9.04 4.08
CA LYS A 726 59.02 -8.03 4.18
C LYS A 726 58.45 -6.61 4.06
N ALA A 727 58.60 -5.83 5.13
CA ALA A 727 58.07 -4.47 5.35
C ALA A 727 57.73 -3.70 4.06
N ALA A 728 56.46 -3.71 3.68
CA ALA A 728 55.90 -2.75 2.73
C ALA A 728 55.29 -1.60 3.53
N ARG A 729 55.84 -0.41 3.33
CA ARG A 729 55.52 0.86 3.99
C ARG A 729 54.02 1.16 4.00
N ASP A 730 53.53 1.69 5.12
CA ASP A 730 52.23 2.37 5.22
C ASP A 730 52.11 3.42 4.11
N VAL A 731 51.00 3.39 3.37
CA VAL A 731 50.69 4.40 2.35
C VAL A 731 49.77 5.43 2.97
N ASN A 732 50.33 6.58 3.34
CA ASN A 732 49.60 7.69 3.92
C ASN A 732 49.15 8.69 2.84
N PHE A 733 47.85 9.00 2.78
CA PHE A 733 47.27 9.93 1.81
C PHE A 733 47.28 11.40 2.25
N GLN A 734 47.83 11.72 3.43
CA GLN A 734 47.94 13.07 3.98
C GLN A 734 46.63 13.85 3.91
N ALA A 735 45.53 13.15 4.23
CA ALA A 735 44.18 13.67 4.14
C ALA A 735 43.41 13.22 5.37
N ARG A 736 42.58 14.11 5.90
CA ARG A 736 41.69 13.89 7.05
C ARG A 736 40.25 13.97 6.60
N LEU A 737 39.39 13.23 7.28
CA LEU A 737 37.94 13.36 7.11
C LEU A 737 37.42 14.52 7.94
N GLU A 738 36.40 15.20 7.42
CA GLU A 738 35.74 16.28 8.13
C GLU A 738 34.73 15.71 9.13
N ARG A 739 34.75 16.21 10.38
CA ARG A 739 33.81 15.83 11.44
C ARG A 739 32.45 16.51 11.25
N ASN A 740 31.40 15.94 11.84
CA ASN A 740 30.02 16.47 11.80
C ASN A 740 29.45 16.69 10.39
N ARG A 741 29.89 15.88 9.42
CA ARG A 741 29.30 15.85 8.07
C ARG A 741 29.51 14.51 7.38
N TRP A 742 28.70 14.27 6.35
CA TRP A 742 28.90 13.18 5.42
C TRP A 742 30.14 13.43 4.56
N ASN A 743 31.00 12.41 4.51
CA ASN A 743 32.16 12.33 3.63
C ASN A 743 31.92 11.23 2.60
N HIS A 744 32.03 11.58 1.31
CA HIS A 744 32.13 10.60 0.22
C HIS A 744 33.60 10.28 -0.01
N VAL A 745 34.04 9.12 0.47
CA VAL A 745 35.43 8.68 0.42
C VAL A 745 35.56 7.64 -0.67
N VAL A 746 36.36 7.93 -1.69
CA VAL A 746 36.59 7.01 -2.80
C VAL A 746 38.06 6.70 -2.94
N PHE A 747 38.36 5.41 -2.89
CA PHE A 747 39.66 4.85 -3.13
C PHE A 747 39.67 4.12 -4.46
N SER A 748 40.65 4.41 -5.32
CA SER A 748 40.88 3.61 -6.53
C SER A 748 42.32 3.15 -6.58
N ALA A 749 42.52 1.87 -6.86
CA ALA A 749 43.84 1.30 -7.11
C ALA A 749 43.92 0.79 -8.53
N GLY A 750 44.88 1.31 -9.29
CA GLY A 750 45.28 0.82 -10.60
C GLY A 750 46.52 -0.07 -10.51
N ALA A 751 47.15 -0.33 -11.66
CA ALA A 751 48.31 -1.22 -11.73
C ALA A 751 49.57 -0.69 -11.01
N LYS A 752 49.69 0.62 -10.79
CA LYS A 752 50.87 1.27 -10.16
C LYS A 752 50.52 2.48 -9.28
N GLU A 753 49.26 2.89 -9.24
CA GLU A 753 48.81 4.14 -8.64
C GLU A 753 47.60 3.89 -7.75
N LEU A 754 47.58 4.57 -6.62
CA LEU A 754 46.50 4.61 -5.66
C LEU A 754 46.01 6.04 -5.59
N SER A 755 44.70 6.26 -5.68
CA SER A 755 44.10 7.60 -5.64
C SER A 755 43.04 7.68 -4.55
N LEU A 756 42.99 8.85 -3.93
CA LEU A 756 41.97 9.23 -2.95
C LEU A 756 41.20 10.42 -3.50
N VAL A 757 39.89 10.24 -3.63
CA VAL A 757 38.92 11.30 -3.93
C VAL A 757 38.05 11.50 -2.68
N LEU A 758 37.97 12.73 -2.18
CA LEU A 758 37.09 13.08 -1.07
C LEU A 758 36.05 14.09 -1.56
N ASN A 759 34.78 13.83 -1.29
CA ASN A 759 33.66 14.72 -1.60
C ASN A 759 33.62 15.15 -3.08
N GLY A 760 34.01 14.24 -3.98
CA GLY A 760 34.05 14.48 -5.42
C GLY A 760 35.31 15.20 -5.93
N GLU A 761 36.28 15.51 -5.08
CA GLU A 761 37.54 16.16 -5.45
C GLU A 761 38.74 15.22 -5.28
N LEU A 762 39.63 15.16 -6.27
CA LEU A 762 40.87 14.38 -6.16
C LEU A 762 41.79 15.03 -5.12
N ARG A 763 42.08 14.31 -4.03
CA ARG A 763 42.90 14.82 -2.92
C ARG A 763 44.35 14.42 -3.03
N ASN A 764 44.62 13.14 -3.30
CA ASN A 764 46.00 12.65 -3.36
C ASN A 764 46.14 11.45 -4.30
N VAL A 765 47.33 11.27 -4.85
CA VAL A 765 47.74 10.13 -5.67
C VAL A 765 49.09 9.63 -5.15
N ARG A 766 49.15 8.33 -4.83
CA ARG A 766 50.34 7.65 -4.33
C ARG A 766 50.76 6.55 -5.30
N ARG A 767 52.06 6.30 -5.40
CA ARG A 767 52.58 5.15 -6.16
C ARG A 767 52.48 3.91 -5.29
N GLY A 768 51.95 2.83 -5.84
CA GLY A 768 51.80 1.57 -5.14
C GLY A 768 50.76 0.65 -5.75
N VAL A 769 50.75 -0.58 -5.26
CA VAL A 769 49.73 -1.59 -5.56
C VAL A 769 49.16 -2.03 -4.21
N PHE A 770 47.84 -2.08 -4.13
CA PHE A 770 47.11 -2.44 -2.93
C PHE A 770 45.89 -3.26 -3.34
N ASP A 771 45.68 -4.41 -2.72
CA ASP A 771 44.50 -5.24 -2.98
C ASP A 771 43.39 -4.77 -2.04
N LEU A 772 42.15 -4.71 -2.53
CA LEU A 772 41.00 -4.29 -1.73
C LEU A 772 40.71 -5.35 -0.67
N PRO A 773 40.62 -5.00 0.63
CA PRO A 773 40.28 -5.96 1.66
C PRO A 773 38.84 -6.44 1.49
N MET A 774 38.66 -7.73 1.20
CA MET A 774 37.33 -8.31 0.90
C MET A 774 36.77 -9.19 2.01
N SER A 775 37.40 -9.21 3.20
CA SER A 775 36.91 -10.02 4.31
C SER A 775 35.79 -9.31 5.09
N ARG A 776 36.03 -8.04 5.47
CA ARG A 776 35.10 -7.27 6.32
C ARG A 776 35.08 -5.79 5.94
N ILE A 777 33.89 -5.19 6.07
CA ILE A 777 33.75 -3.75 6.27
C ILE A 777 33.78 -3.54 7.78
N GLY A 778 34.69 -2.71 8.29
CA GLY A 778 35.03 -2.63 9.71
C GLY A 778 36.08 -3.67 10.14
N THR A 779 36.18 -3.93 11.44
CA THR A 779 37.10 -4.90 12.03
C THR A 779 36.47 -5.56 13.27
N LYS A 780 36.94 -6.76 13.61
CA LYS A 780 36.55 -7.44 14.85
C LYS A 780 37.30 -6.93 16.07
N GLU A 781 38.36 -6.15 15.86
CA GLU A 781 39.13 -5.59 16.96
C GLU A 781 38.41 -4.38 17.54
N PRO A 782 37.89 -4.43 18.79
CA PRO A 782 37.10 -3.33 19.35
C PRO A 782 37.86 -1.99 19.37
N ALA A 783 39.18 -2.08 19.52
CA ALA A 783 40.06 -0.94 19.61
C ALA A 783 40.38 -0.23 18.30
N GLU A 784 40.21 -0.92 17.17
CA GLU A 784 40.49 -0.37 15.84
C GLU A 784 39.23 -0.20 15.00
N SER A 785 38.07 -0.42 15.61
CA SER A 785 36.78 -0.32 14.94
C SER A 785 36.56 1.10 14.44
N PHE A 786 36.00 1.22 13.24
CA PHE A 786 35.53 2.49 12.74
C PHE A 786 34.48 3.06 13.70
N GLN A 787 34.55 4.36 13.97
CA GLN A 787 33.60 5.05 14.83
C GLN A 787 32.86 6.09 14.00
N GLY A 788 31.55 5.90 13.85
CA GLY A 788 30.75 6.76 12.99
C GLY A 788 29.58 6.03 12.36
N TYR A 789 29.04 6.63 11.31
CA TYR A 789 27.89 6.10 10.60
C TYR A 789 28.25 5.81 9.15
N VAL A 790 27.73 4.72 8.61
CA VAL A 790 27.92 4.33 7.21
C VAL A 790 26.56 4.27 6.53
N GLN A 791 26.42 5.05 5.46
CA GLN A 791 25.16 5.15 4.71
C GLN A 791 25.09 4.20 3.52
N GLU A 792 26.23 3.98 2.86
CA GLU A 792 26.33 3.22 1.63
C GLU A 792 27.78 2.82 1.34
N VAL A 793 27.98 1.63 0.77
CA VAL A 793 29.29 1.12 0.33
C VAL A 793 29.18 0.53 -1.07
N ARG A 794 30.11 0.88 -1.96
CA ARG A 794 30.13 0.41 -3.35
C ARG A 794 31.51 -0.09 -3.73
N TYR A 795 31.63 -1.35 -4.15
CA TYR A 795 32.87 -1.94 -4.65
C TYR A 795 32.78 -2.23 -6.13
N TRP A 796 33.82 -1.87 -6.88
CA TRP A 796 33.90 -1.99 -8.33
C TRP A 796 35.18 -2.70 -8.76
N ASN A 797 35.09 -3.55 -9.78
CA ASN A 797 36.23 -4.19 -10.45
C ASN A 797 36.81 -3.33 -11.59
N GLU A 798 36.84 -2.01 -11.40
CA GLU A 798 37.39 -1.06 -12.36
C GLU A 798 37.91 0.19 -11.64
N CYS A 799 38.86 0.90 -12.24
CA CYS A 799 39.24 2.25 -11.80
C CYS A 799 38.29 3.27 -12.44
N ARG A 800 37.41 3.88 -11.65
CA ARG A 800 36.43 4.86 -12.13
C ARG A 800 37.08 6.23 -12.32
N SER A 801 36.67 6.95 -13.35
CA SER A 801 37.12 8.33 -13.57
C SER A 801 36.47 9.31 -12.58
N LEU A 802 37.12 10.45 -12.32
CA LEU A 802 36.58 11.49 -11.45
C LEU A 802 35.18 11.96 -11.88
N GLN A 803 34.96 12.11 -13.19
CA GLN A 803 33.65 12.48 -13.74
C GLN A 803 32.58 11.43 -13.44
N GLN A 804 32.90 10.14 -13.60
CA GLN A 804 32.00 9.03 -13.28
C GLN A 804 31.69 8.94 -11.78
N ILE A 805 32.66 9.30 -10.92
CA ILE A 805 32.47 9.36 -9.47
C ILE A 805 31.54 10.51 -9.12
N GLN A 806 31.80 11.72 -9.62
CA GLN A 806 30.98 12.91 -9.37
C GLN A 806 29.53 12.75 -9.87
N GLN A 807 29.34 12.17 -11.06
CA GLN A 807 28.00 11.94 -11.62
C GLN A 807 27.19 10.91 -10.83
N ASN A 808 27.86 9.91 -10.23
CA ASN A 808 27.19 8.83 -9.54
C ASN A 808 27.13 8.98 -8.02
N ALA A 809 27.86 9.93 -7.44
CA ALA A 809 27.96 10.13 -5.99
C ALA A 809 26.57 10.26 -5.32
N ALA A 810 25.69 11.10 -5.88
CA ALA A 810 24.35 11.37 -5.33
C ALA A 810 23.21 10.68 -6.11
N SER A 811 23.52 9.67 -6.96
CA SER A 811 22.52 8.98 -7.76
C SER A 811 22.33 7.52 -7.35
N ILE A 812 21.12 7.00 -7.59
CA ILE A 812 20.82 5.58 -7.41
C ILE A 812 21.44 4.81 -8.58
N LEU A 813 22.24 3.80 -8.28
CA LEU A 813 22.85 2.96 -9.31
C LEU A 813 21.83 1.99 -9.91
N HIS A 814 21.70 2.01 -11.24
CA HIS A 814 20.96 0.98 -11.97
C HIS A 814 21.83 -0.26 -12.13
N VAL A 815 21.74 -1.19 -11.17
CA VAL A 815 22.57 -2.42 -11.10
C VAL A 815 22.68 -3.16 -12.43
N ALA A 816 21.58 -3.30 -13.18
CA ALA A 816 21.57 -3.95 -14.50
C ALA A 816 22.49 -3.29 -15.56
N LYS A 817 22.81 -2.00 -15.42
CA LYS A 817 23.73 -1.26 -16.31
C LYS A 817 25.18 -1.31 -15.82
N CYS A 818 25.42 -1.70 -14.59
CA CYS A 818 26.70 -1.63 -13.90
C CYS A 818 27.40 -3.00 -13.86
N ARG A 819 27.96 -3.44 -15.00
CA ARG A 819 28.57 -4.79 -15.12
C ARG A 819 29.75 -5.02 -14.17
N THR A 820 30.55 -3.99 -13.91
CA THR A 820 31.77 -4.02 -13.09
C THR A 820 31.53 -3.80 -11.59
N LEU A 821 30.29 -3.52 -11.16
CA LEU A 821 29.91 -3.41 -9.74
C LEU A 821 30.00 -4.79 -9.08
N LEU A 822 30.82 -4.95 -8.03
CA LEU A 822 31.04 -6.22 -7.32
C LEU A 822 30.24 -6.34 -6.03
N GLY A 823 30.00 -5.22 -5.34
CA GLY A 823 29.24 -5.18 -4.11
C GLY A 823 28.58 -3.82 -3.95
N TYR A 824 27.34 -3.81 -3.51
CA TYR A 824 26.53 -2.60 -3.35
C TYR A 824 25.64 -2.71 -2.12
N TRP A 825 26.08 -2.15 -1.00
CA TRP A 825 25.33 -2.13 0.25
C TRP A 825 24.73 -0.76 0.48
N THR A 826 23.40 -0.68 0.38
CA THR A 826 22.64 0.57 0.60
C THR A 826 22.04 0.67 1.99
N PHE A 827 22.15 -0.40 2.78
CA PHE A 827 21.61 -0.52 4.15
C PHE A 827 20.14 -0.12 4.21
N GLU A 828 19.32 -0.65 3.31
CA GLU A 828 17.89 -0.32 3.22
C GLU A 828 17.06 -1.14 4.21
N GLU A 829 17.62 -2.22 4.76
CA GLU A 829 16.93 -3.17 5.63
C GLU A 829 16.37 -2.49 6.88
N GLY A 830 17.14 -1.58 7.48
CA GLY A 830 16.72 -0.71 8.58
C GLY A 830 16.53 -1.41 9.92
N MET A 831 16.77 -2.72 9.98
CA MET A 831 16.65 -3.55 11.17
C MET A 831 17.29 -4.94 10.96
N GLY A 832 17.62 -5.62 12.06
CA GLY A 832 18.15 -7.00 12.08
C GLY A 832 19.66 -7.08 11.87
N ASP A 833 20.21 -8.29 11.85
CA ASP A 833 21.67 -8.49 11.91
C ASP A 833 22.29 -8.84 10.55
N LEU A 834 21.55 -8.61 9.46
CA LEU A 834 21.96 -9.01 8.11
C LEU A 834 21.76 -7.86 7.14
N VAL A 835 22.68 -7.74 6.18
CA VAL A 835 22.61 -6.79 5.06
C VAL A 835 22.78 -7.51 3.73
N ASP A 836 21.99 -7.09 2.75
CA ASP A 836 22.02 -7.63 1.41
C ASP A 836 22.96 -6.83 0.49
N ASP A 837 23.64 -7.56 -0.38
CA ASP A 837 24.31 -6.97 -1.53
C ASP A 837 23.28 -6.74 -2.65
N MET A 838 22.99 -5.48 -2.95
CA MET A 838 22.04 -5.08 -3.99
C MET A 838 22.56 -5.38 -5.40
N SER A 839 23.85 -5.70 -5.55
CA SER A 839 24.41 -6.20 -6.82
C SER A 839 24.13 -7.69 -7.05
N LEU A 840 23.68 -8.41 -6.01
CA LEU A 840 23.40 -9.84 -6.00
C LEU A 840 24.59 -10.73 -6.41
N LYS A 841 25.82 -10.26 -6.17
CA LYS A 841 27.06 -10.98 -6.50
C LYS A 841 27.71 -11.60 -5.28
N LEU A 842 27.47 -11.02 -4.11
CA LEU A 842 27.99 -11.48 -2.83
C LEU A 842 26.87 -12.08 -1.96
N PRO A 843 27.19 -13.03 -1.08
CA PRO A 843 26.20 -13.57 -0.16
C PRO A 843 25.74 -12.49 0.82
N ARG A 844 24.54 -12.70 1.38
CA ARG A 844 24.02 -11.89 2.49
C ARG A 844 25.06 -11.85 3.62
N SER A 845 25.36 -10.64 4.08
CA SER A 845 26.46 -10.35 5.00
C SER A 845 25.92 -10.13 6.41
N ALA A 846 26.56 -10.74 7.42
CA ALA A 846 26.18 -10.52 8.81
C ALA A 846 26.82 -9.23 9.36
N CYS A 847 25.98 -8.42 10.00
CA CYS A 847 26.38 -7.25 10.76
C CYS A 847 26.58 -7.66 12.22
N LEU A 848 27.73 -7.31 12.78
CA LEU A 848 28.12 -7.61 14.15
C LEU A 848 28.31 -6.28 14.88
N ASP A 849 27.68 -6.12 16.04
CA ASP A 849 27.86 -4.97 16.94
C ASP A 849 27.65 -3.59 16.27
N THR A 850 26.69 -3.53 15.34
CA THR A 850 26.24 -2.31 14.67
C THR A 850 24.79 -2.01 15.02
N ASP A 851 24.44 -0.73 15.13
CA ASP A 851 23.07 -0.30 15.36
C ASP A 851 22.45 0.34 14.11
N TRP A 852 21.16 0.12 13.91
CA TRP A 852 20.40 0.78 12.85
C TRP A 852 19.92 2.15 13.30
N VAL A 853 20.15 3.17 12.47
CA VAL A 853 19.62 4.52 12.66
C VAL A 853 18.77 4.91 11.47
N LEU A 854 17.53 5.31 11.73
CA LEU A 854 16.55 5.68 10.72
C LEU A 854 16.43 7.20 10.63
N TYR A 855 16.25 7.74 9.42
CA TYR A 855 15.93 9.15 9.17
C TYR A 855 14.45 9.47 9.48
N ASP A 856 13.84 8.78 10.44
CA ASP A 856 12.41 8.87 10.79
C ASP A 856 12.10 10.02 11.75
N SER A 857 13.03 10.33 12.64
CA SER A 857 12.89 11.39 13.63
C SER A 857 13.47 12.73 13.16
N PRO A 858 12.85 13.86 13.55
CA PRO A 858 13.40 15.20 13.29
C PRO A 858 14.77 15.41 13.92
N HIS A 859 15.04 14.78 15.07
CA HIS A 859 16.34 14.86 15.74
C HIS A 859 17.46 14.28 14.87
N VAL A 860 17.25 13.09 14.29
CA VAL A 860 18.21 12.48 13.36
C VAL A 860 18.37 13.35 12.10
N ARG A 861 17.27 13.83 11.51
CA ARG A 861 17.35 14.70 10.32
C ARG A 861 18.04 16.04 10.56
N LYS A 862 17.87 16.64 11.74
CA LYS A 862 18.60 17.85 12.14
C LYS A 862 20.08 17.58 12.33
N ARG A 863 20.43 16.44 12.93
CA ARG A 863 21.82 16.03 13.17
C ARG A 863 22.57 15.70 11.88
N PHE A 864 21.99 14.87 11.01
CA PHE A 864 22.67 14.33 9.82
C PHE A 864 22.30 15.05 8.50
N GLY A 865 21.29 15.92 8.53
CA GLY A 865 20.82 16.64 7.36
C GLY A 865 20.04 15.75 6.38
N THR A 866 20.21 16.03 5.08
CA THR A 866 19.66 15.17 4.01
C THR A 866 20.66 14.02 3.77
N PRO A 867 20.20 12.75 3.65
CA PRO A 867 21.11 11.63 3.41
C PRO A 867 21.93 11.87 2.12
N PRO A 868 23.23 11.50 2.10
CA PRO A 868 24.14 11.80 1.01
C PRO A 868 23.80 11.02 -0.27
N THR A 869 23.13 9.88 -0.13
CA THR A 869 22.58 9.10 -1.24
C THR A 869 21.06 8.92 -1.08
N PRO A 870 20.31 8.99 -2.20
CA PRO A 870 18.87 8.71 -2.19
C PRO A 870 18.58 7.22 -1.90
N SER A 871 17.37 6.92 -1.40
CA SER A 871 16.96 5.55 -1.13
C SER A 871 16.95 4.71 -2.42
N LEU A 872 17.47 3.47 -2.38
CA LEU A 872 17.35 2.54 -3.50
C LEU A 872 15.88 2.22 -3.80
N ARG A 873 15.01 2.29 -2.78
CA ARG A 873 13.56 2.12 -2.91
C ARG A 873 12.94 3.19 -3.80
N ASP A 874 13.57 4.36 -3.88
CA ASP A 874 13.10 5.48 -4.68
C ASP A 874 13.40 5.29 -6.18
N GLN A 875 14.17 4.27 -6.59
CA GLN A 875 14.62 4.08 -7.98
C GLN A 875 13.50 3.94 -9.00
N THR A 876 12.38 3.36 -8.60
CA THR A 876 11.22 3.18 -9.48
C THR A 876 10.34 4.41 -9.49
N CYS A 877 10.49 5.31 -8.50
CA CYS A 877 9.58 6.42 -8.25
C CYS A 877 9.86 7.65 -9.11
N CYS A 878 8.84 8.48 -9.26
CA CYS A 878 8.93 9.76 -9.95
C CYS A 878 9.82 10.73 -9.18
N ALA A 879 10.81 11.35 -9.85
CA ALA A 879 11.65 12.40 -9.27
C ALA A 879 10.83 13.58 -8.68
N VAL A 880 9.66 13.88 -9.27
CA VAL A 880 8.73 14.87 -8.71
C VAL A 880 8.18 14.40 -7.37
N ASN A 881 7.73 13.14 -7.26
CA ASN A 881 7.25 12.58 -5.98
C ASN A 881 8.38 12.47 -4.94
N GLN A 882 9.60 12.11 -5.35
CA GLN A 882 10.77 12.13 -4.46
C GLN A 882 11.02 13.54 -3.91
N THR A 883 10.97 14.56 -4.77
CA THR A 883 11.10 15.97 -4.36
C THR A 883 9.96 16.39 -3.43
N LEU A 884 8.73 16.00 -3.72
CA LEU A 884 7.57 16.28 -2.87
C LEU A 884 7.68 15.58 -1.51
N LYS A 885 8.18 14.34 -1.44
CA LYS A 885 8.48 13.62 -0.18
C LYS A 885 9.46 14.45 0.67
N LEU A 886 10.58 14.88 0.08
CA LEU A 886 11.58 15.68 0.77
C LEU A 886 11.04 17.04 1.24
N LEU A 887 10.24 17.72 0.40
CA LEU A 887 9.61 18.99 0.76
C LEU A 887 8.59 18.81 1.89
N ALA A 888 7.76 17.76 1.83
CA ALA A 888 6.80 17.44 2.88
C ALA A 888 7.52 17.09 4.20
N GLN A 889 8.64 16.36 4.13
CA GLN A 889 9.45 16.03 5.30
C GLN A 889 10.09 17.28 5.92
N ARG A 890 10.69 18.16 5.10
CA ARG A 890 11.21 19.45 5.58
C ARG A 890 10.11 20.36 6.13
N ALA A 891 8.90 20.32 5.58
CA ALA A 891 7.76 21.05 6.13
C ALA A 891 7.38 20.53 7.52
N ARG A 892 7.28 19.21 7.70
CA ARG A 892 7.04 18.59 9.02
C ARG A 892 8.15 18.92 10.03
N ASP A 893 9.41 18.90 9.61
CA ASP A 893 10.52 19.25 10.49
C ASP A 893 10.44 20.71 10.95
N ARG A 894 10.08 21.62 10.04
CA ARG A 894 9.83 23.04 10.37
C ARG A 894 8.62 23.23 11.28
N GLU A 895 7.61 22.36 11.23
CA GLU A 895 6.48 22.42 12.16
C GLU A 895 6.90 22.11 13.60
N LEU A 896 7.96 21.32 13.78
CA LEU A 896 8.52 20.97 15.08
C LEU A 896 9.63 21.93 15.52
N ASP A 897 10.06 22.84 14.65
CA ASP A 897 10.94 23.92 15.05
C ASP A 897 10.20 24.86 15.99
N VAL A 898 10.83 25.12 17.13
CA VAL A 898 10.36 26.09 18.10
C VAL A 898 11.14 27.38 17.93
N ALA A 899 10.44 28.51 18.03
CA ALA A 899 11.02 29.83 17.96
C ALA A 899 10.64 30.64 19.21
N PRO A 900 11.59 31.40 19.78
CA PRO A 900 11.25 32.33 20.83
C PRO A 900 10.32 33.42 20.29
N CYS A 901 9.40 33.89 21.13
CA CYS A 901 8.50 34.96 20.77
C CYS A 901 9.27 36.25 20.41
N ARG A 902 9.10 36.75 19.18
CA ARG A 902 9.69 38.04 18.72
C ARG A 902 9.23 39.27 19.52
N GLN A 903 8.12 39.16 20.25
CA GLN A 903 7.64 40.20 21.16
C GLN A 903 8.20 40.06 22.58
N HIS A 904 9.17 39.14 22.77
CA HIS A 904 9.94 38.92 23.99
C HIS A 904 9.09 38.61 25.23
N CYS A 905 7.98 37.87 25.07
CA CYS A 905 7.19 37.39 26.21
C CYS A 905 7.74 36.09 26.84
N GLU A 906 9.01 35.77 26.58
CA GLU A 906 9.77 34.60 27.08
C GLU A 906 9.20 33.21 26.72
N GLN A 907 8.08 33.14 26.00
CA GLN A 907 7.50 31.89 25.52
C GLN A 907 8.22 31.40 24.25
N VAL A 908 8.56 30.11 24.25
CA VAL A 908 9.06 29.36 23.10
C VAL A 908 7.88 28.62 22.48
N VAL A 909 7.55 28.94 21.24
CA VAL A 909 6.34 28.47 20.55
C VAL A 909 6.72 27.77 19.25
N ALA A 910 5.94 26.76 18.84
CA ALA A 910 6.14 26.14 17.53
C ALA A 910 6.09 27.21 16.43
N TYR A 911 7.01 27.15 15.47
CA TYR A 911 7.19 28.18 14.46
C TYR A 911 5.90 28.46 13.67
N ARG A 912 5.12 27.40 13.36
CA ARG A 912 3.79 27.51 12.71
C ARG A 912 2.80 28.34 13.54
N ASP A 913 2.85 28.19 14.86
CA ASP A 913 1.92 28.82 15.78
C ASP A 913 2.44 30.19 16.25
N LEU A 914 3.66 30.59 15.88
CA LEU A 914 4.29 31.85 16.27
C LEU A 914 3.45 33.07 15.84
N GLU A 915 2.87 33.05 14.64
CA GLU A 915 2.03 34.14 14.16
C GLU A 915 0.68 34.21 14.89
N ARG A 916 0.06 33.05 15.15
CA ARG A 916 -1.13 32.95 15.98
C ARG A 916 -0.85 33.44 17.40
N HIS A 917 0.30 33.04 17.96
CA HIS A 917 0.77 33.49 19.25
C HIS A 917 0.90 35.01 19.28
N HIS A 918 1.61 35.65 18.34
CA HIS A 918 1.73 37.12 18.27
C HIS A 918 0.39 37.84 18.15
N ARG A 919 -0.58 37.27 17.43
CA ARG A 919 -1.88 37.92 17.17
C ARG A 919 -2.91 37.71 18.28
N VAL A 920 -2.91 36.56 18.95
CA VAL A 920 -4.02 36.14 19.81
C VAL A 920 -3.59 35.85 21.24
N GLU A 921 -2.43 35.22 21.44
CA GLU A 921 -2.07 34.62 22.74
C GLU A 921 -1.04 35.48 23.49
N CYS A 922 -0.14 36.15 22.76
CA CYS A 922 0.95 36.93 23.34
C CYS A 922 0.43 38.04 24.24
N VAL A 923 1.00 38.13 25.44
CA VAL A 923 0.66 39.14 26.46
C VAL A 923 1.13 40.53 26.03
N HIS A 924 2.14 40.60 25.15
CA HIS A 924 2.66 41.86 24.62
C HIS A 924 2.05 42.25 23.26
N ARG A 925 1.02 41.54 22.79
CA ARG A 925 0.29 41.94 21.59
C ARG A 925 -0.39 43.29 21.76
N LEU A 926 -0.48 44.04 20.67
CA LEU A 926 -1.23 45.29 20.63
C LEU A 926 -2.73 45.01 20.53
N VAL A 927 -3.49 45.56 21.47
CA VAL A 927 -4.95 45.52 21.48
C VAL A 927 -5.50 46.95 21.49
N VAL A 928 -6.68 47.13 20.91
CA VAL A 928 -7.42 48.40 20.95
C VAL A 928 -8.32 48.44 22.17
N CYS A 929 -8.56 49.63 22.71
CA CYS A 929 -9.49 49.83 23.81
C CYS A 929 -10.91 49.33 23.44
N LYS A 930 -11.59 48.68 24.39
CA LYS A 930 -12.97 48.19 24.20
C LYS A 930 -14.04 49.27 24.38
N GLU A 931 -13.69 50.41 24.98
CA GLU A 931 -14.64 51.48 25.24
C GLU A 931 -14.98 52.23 23.95
N VAL A 932 -16.28 52.35 23.66
CA VAL A 932 -16.76 53.03 22.46
C VAL A 932 -16.31 54.50 22.47
N GLY A 933 -15.53 54.87 21.46
CA GLY A 933 -14.92 56.20 21.31
C GLY A 933 -13.52 56.36 21.91
N CYS A 934 -12.87 55.27 22.35
CA CYS A 934 -11.43 55.26 22.68
C CYS A 934 -10.65 54.55 21.56
N GLU A 935 -9.79 55.28 20.85
CA GLU A 935 -8.97 54.74 19.73
C GLU A 935 -7.55 54.31 20.17
N ALA A 936 -7.27 54.31 21.47
CA ALA A 936 -5.95 53.96 21.98
C ALA A 936 -5.62 52.48 21.73
N ALA A 937 -4.43 52.23 21.17
CA ALA A 937 -3.82 50.92 21.05
C ALA A 937 -2.70 50.77 22.10
N TYR A 938 -2.70 49.66 22.83
CA TYR A 938 -1.75 49.41 23.91
C TYR A 938 -1.41 47.91 24.00
N ARG A 939 -0.32 47.56 24.70
CA ARG A 939 0.01 46.14 24.94
C ARG A 939 -1.02 45.53 25.88
N LEU A 940 -1.45 44.29 25.66
CA LEU A 940 -2.44 43.66 26.54
C LEU A 940 -2.00 43.67 28.02
N SER A 941 -0.71 43.48 28.31
CA SER A 941 -0.15 43.61 29.67
C SER A 941 -0.49 44.94 30.36
N SER A 942 -0.58 46.03 29.58
CA SER A 942 -0.91 47.38 30.07
C SER A 942 -2.41 47.71 30.03
N ALA A 943 -3.29 46.75 29.70
CA ALA A 943 -4.71 47.01 29.53
C ALA A 943 -5.39 47.54 30.81
N ALA A 944 -5.06 46.95 31.96
CA ALA A 944 -5.63 47.35 33.23
C ALA A 944 -5.16 48.76 33.66
N GLU A 945 -3.92 49.11 33.31
CA GLU A 945 -3.38 50.44 33.54
C GLU A 945 -4.07 51.49 32.65
N HIS A 946 -4.20 51.21 31.35
CA HIS A 946 -4.92 52.08 30.42
C HIS A 946 -6.34 52.38 30.92
N LEU A 947 -7.12 51.36 31.33
CA LEU A 947 -8.48 51.56 31.80
C LEU A 947 -8.55 52.41 33.08
N ARG A 948 -7.62 52.22 34.02
CA ARG A 948 -7.63 52.93 35.31
C ARG A 948 -7.14 54.37 35.25
N SER A 949 -6.24 54.72 34.34
CA SER A 949 -5.58 56.03 34.36
C SER A 949 -5.67 56.82 33.07
N THR A 950 -5.78 56.16 31.92
CA THR A 950 -5.62 56.81 30.61
C THR A 950 -6.92 56.87 29.80
N CYS A 951 -7.83 55.90 30.00
CA CYS A 951 -9.08 55.81 29.24
C CYS A 951 -10.13 56.79 29.76
N ALA A 952 -10.16 58.00 29.21
CA ALA A 952 -11.13 59.03 29.57
C ALA A 952 -12.60 58.56 29.48
N ARG A 953 -12.91 57.68 28.51
CA ARG A 953 -14.25 57.10 28.34
C ARG A 953 -14.63 56.17 29.49
N HIS A 954 -13.70 55.30 29.91
CA HIS A 954 -13.90 54.39 31.03
C HIS A 954 -14.09 55.17 32.33
N LEU A 955 -13.21 56.15 32.59
CA LEU A 955 -13.28 57.01 33.78
C LEU A 955 -14.58 57.81 33.85
N LEU A 956 -15.05 58.35 32.72
CA LEU A 956 -16.33 59.05 32.66
C LEU A 956 -17.50 58.11 32.98
N ARG A 957 -17.47 56.89 32.45
CA ARG A 957 -18.49 55.87 32.74
C ARG A 957 -18.50 55.51 34.22
N ASP A 958 -17.34 55.27 34.83
CA ASP A 958 -17.23 54.97 36.25
C ASP A 958 -17.74 56.12 37.12
N GLU A 959 -17.44 57.36 36.76
CA GLU A 959 -17.96 58.54 37.46
C GLU A 959 -19.49 58.68 37.30
N LEU A 960 -20.05 58.38 36.13
CA LEU A 960 -21.51 58.37 35.92
C LEU A 960 -22.20 57.29 36.75
N VAL A 961 -21.61 56.10 36.82
CA VAL A 961 -22.08 54.99 37.68
C VAL A 961 -22.02 55.42 39.14
N ARG A 962 -20.91 56.00 39.59
CA ARG A 962 -20.75 56.52 40.96
C ARG A 962 -21.83 57.54 41.31
N ARG A 963 -22.05 58.54 40.45
CA ARG A 963 -23.12 59.56 40.62
C ARG A 963 -24.53 58.97 40.64
N TYR A 964 -24.77 57.95 39.82
CA TYR A 964 -26.05 57.24 39.80
C TYR A 964 -26.34 56.54 41.14
N HIS A 965 -25.33 55.87 41.71
CA HIS A 965 -25.45 55.25 43.03
C HIS A 965 -25.60 56.29 44.14
N GLU A 966 -24.81 57.37 44.12
CA GLU A 966 -24.85 58.44 45.12
C GLU A 966 -26.24 59.11 45.21
N LYS A 967 -26.93 59.32 44.08
CA LYS A 967 -28.30 59.87 44.06
C LYS A 967 -29.35 58.93 44.65
N ARG A 968 -29.10 57.62 44.64
CA ARG A 968 -30.01 56.57 45.14
C ARG A 968 -29.65 56.09 46.55
N GLU A 969 -28.55 56.59 47.11
CA GLU A 969 -28.12 56.30 48.46
C GLU A 969 -29.22 56.70 49.46
N LEU A 970 -29.50 55.80 50.41
CA LEU A 970 -30.46 56.04 51.48
C LEU A 970 -29.80 56.84 52.60
N VAL A 971 -30.18 58.10 52.70
CA VAL A 971 -29.67 59.04 53.70
C VAL A 971 -30.73 59.29 54.76
N GLU A 972 -30.28 59.66 55.96
CA GLU A 972 -31.17 60.02 57.06
C GLU A 972 -31.82 61.38 56.80
N CYS A 973 -33.05 61.56 57.31
CA CYS A 973 -33.77 62.80 57.18
C CYS A 973 -33.08 63.90 58.01
N ILE A 974 -32.84 65.08 57.40
CA ILE A 974 -32.20 66.23 58.08
C ILE A 974 -33.06 66.72 59.27
N LEU A 975 -34.38 66.50 59.21
CA LEU A 975 -35.32 66.81 60.29
C LEU A 975 -35.42 65.68 61.34
N ASN A 976 -34.49 64.71 61.33
CA ASN A 976 -34.40 63.57 62.23
C ASN A 976 -35.72 62.80 62.41
N CYS A 977 -36.43 62.55 61.31
CA CYS A 977 -37.52 61.60 61.31
C CYS A 977 -36.98 60.16 61.11
N PRO A 978 -37.72 59.12 61.53
CA PRO A 978 -37.24 57.74 61.49
C PRO A 978 -37.15 57.12 60.07
N GLU A 979 -37.50 57.86 59.02
CA GLU A 979 -37.49 57.35 57.64
C GLU A 979 -36.15 57.61 56.96
N ARG A 980 -35.56 56.56 56.36
CA ARG A 980 -34.39 56.69 55.46
C ARG A 980 -34.87 56.94 54.04
N VAL A 981 -34.43 58.04 53.45
CA VAL A 981 -34.95 58.54 52.17
C VAL A 981 -33.84 58.54 51.14
N GLN A 982 -34.15 58.21 49.89
CA GLN A 982 -33.17 58.33 48.81
C GLN A 982 -32.71 59.79 48.71
N ARG A 983 -31.39 60.03 48.63
CA ARG A 983 -30.80 61.37 48.62
C ARG A 983 -31.46 62.29 47.58
N ARG A 984 -31.85 61.78 46.40
CA ARG A 984 -32.56 62.55 45.36
C ARG A 984 -33.94 63.09 45.76
N VAL A 985 -34.65 62.46 46.70
CA VAL A 985 -36.00 62.83 47.16
C VAL A 985 -36.02 63.35 48.60
N LEU A 986 -34.86 63.44 49.26
CA LEU A 986 -34.72 63.94 50.62
C LEU A 986 -35.34 65.34 50.78
N ALA A 987 -35.07 66.25 49.85
CA ALA A 987 -35.61 67.60 49.88
C ALA A 987 -37.15 67.59 49.83
N LEU A 988 -37.75 66.80 48.93
CA LEU A 988 -39.21 66.69 48.84
C LEU A 988 -39.81 66.12 50.13
N HIS A 989 -39.22 65.05 50.66
CA HIS A 989 -39.64 64.44 51.92
C HIS A 989 -39.63 65.45 53.07
N CYS A 990 -38.56 66.23 53.27
CA CYS A 990 -38.45 67.20 54.36
C CYS A 990 -39.55 68.28 54.32
N HIS A 991 -40.00 68.69 53.12
CA HIS A 991 -40.97 69.77 52.98
C HIS A 991 -42.42 69.30 53.04
N THR A 992 -42.76 68.14 52.47
CA THR A 992 -44.17 67.75 52.29
C THR A 992 -44.60 66.58 53.17
N ALA A 993 -43.74 65.57 53.32
CA ALA A 993 -44.10 64.29 53.94
C ALA A 993 -43.59 64.13 55.37
N CYS A 994 -42.50 64.82 55.74
CA CYS A 994 -41.84 64.62 57.02
C CYS A 994 -42.76 64.93 58.21
N VAL A 995 -42.81 64.02 59.18
CA VAL A 995 -43.59 64.17 60.42
C VAL A 995 -43.02 65.22 61.38
N ASN A 996 -41.73 65.53 61.23
CA ASN A 996 -41.06 66.57 62.00
C ASN A 996 -41.03 67.93 61.27
N ARG A 997 -41.71 68.08 60.12
CA ARG A 997 -41.79 69.37 59.43
C ARG A 997 -42.56 70.39 60.26
N LEU A 998 -42.24 71.66 60.11
CA LEU A 998 -42.97 72.76 60.74
C LEU A 998 -44.22 73.09 59.92
N VAL A 999 -45.37 73.18 60.59
CA VAL A 999 -46.66 73.55 60.00
C VAL A 999 -47.32 74.61 60.85
N SER A 1000 -48.03 75.56 60.23
CA SER A 1000 -48.78 76.60 60.93
C SER A 1000 -50.12 76.09 61.44
N CYS A 1001 -50.60 76.64 62.56
CA CYS A 1001 -51.94 76.37 63.08
C CYS A 1001 -53.01 76.78 62.05
N PRO A 1002 -54.04 75.96 61.77
CA PRO A 1002 -55.11 76.29 60.83
C PRO A 1002 -55.98 77.47 61.27
N TRP A 1003 -56.04 77.77 62.56
CA TRP A 1003 -56.76 78.91 63.09
C TRP A 1003 -55.89 80.15 63.00
N ALA A 1004 -56.25 81.06 62.08
CA ALA A 1004 -55.45 82.24 61.77
C ALA A 1004 -55.24 83.17 62.97
N ASP A 1005 -56.16 83.17 63.94
CA ASP A 1005 -56.07 83.94 65.19
C ASP A 1005 -55.14 83.29 66.24
N CYS A 1006 -54.68 82.05 66.05
CA CYS A 1006 -53.70 81.41 66.93
C CYS A 1006 -52.24 81.72 66.56
N GLY A 1007 -51.92 81.82 65.26
CA GLY A 1007 -50.61 82.25 64.76
C GLY A 1007 -49.39 81.35 65.05
N GLU A 1008 -49.49 80.28 65.84
CA GLU A 1008 -48.35 79.43 66.21
C GLU A 1008 -47.94 78.45 65.09
N THR A 1009 -46.63 78.26 64.91
CA THR A 1009 -46.05 77.19 64.07
C THR A 1009 -45.57 76.05 64.94
N VAL A 1010 -46.06 74.84 64.66
CA VAL A 1010 -45.78 73.65 65.46
C VAL A 1010 -45.24 72.53 64.58
N ILE A 1011 -44.59 71.54 65.20
CA ILE A 1011 -44.15 70.34 64.48
C ILE A 1011 -45.39 69.55 64.05
N ALA A 1012 -45.41 69.07 62.80
CA ALA A 1012 -46.58 68.42 62.21
C ALA A 1012 -47.14 67.27 63.07
N LYS A 1013 -46.29 66.43 63.67
CA LYS A 1013 -46.73 65.35 64.58
C LYS A 1013 -47.42 65.85 65.86
N THR A 1014 -47.12 67.07 66.31
CA THR A 1014 -47.70 67.68 67.52
C THR A 1014 -48.89 68.59 67.22
N LEU A 1015 -49.23 68.79 65.95
CA LEU A 1015 -50.30 69.70 65.54
C LEU A 1015 -51.65 69.32 66.16
N THR A 1016 -52.00 68.03 66.18
CA THR A 1016 -53.27 67.57 66.77
C THR A 1016 -53.36 67.91 68.26
N ARG A 1017 -52.29 67.65 69.02
CA ARG A 1017 -52.22 68.01 70.45
C ARG A 1017 -52.34 69.51 70.65
N HIS A 1018 -51.65 70.30 69.82
CA HIS A 1018 -51.77 71.75 69.86
C HIS A 1018 -53.23 72.17 69.66
N LEU A 1019 -53.91 71.66 68.62
CA LEU A 1019 -55.31 72.02 68.34
C LEU A 1019 -56.27 71.62 69.48
N GLU A 1020 -56.03 70.50 70.14
CA GLU A 1020 -56.93 69.99 71.20
C GLU A 1020 -56.71 70.67 72.56
N ARG A 1021 -55.46 70.94 72.95
CA ARG A 1021 -55.13 71.31 74.34
C ARG A 1021 -54.47 72.68 74.49
N ASP A 1022 -53.61 73.04 73.53
CA ASP A 1022 -52.70 74.19 73.70
C ASP A 1022 -53.13 75.40 72.86
N CYS A 1023 -54.07 75.23 71.93
CA CYS A 1023 -54.51 76.25 70.98
C CYS A 1023 -55.39 77.30 71.68
N ARG A 1024 -54.92 78.55 71.65
CA ARG A 1024 -55.59 79.70 72.28
C ARG A 1024 -56.53 80.47 71.33
N SER A 1025 -56.98 79.83 70.25
CA SER A 1025 -57.86 80.44 69.25
C SER A 1025 -59.23 80.76 69.87
N VAL A 1026 -59.62 82.04 69.77
CA VAL A 1026 -60.91 82.54 70.28
C VAL A 1026 -62.04 82.08 69.36
N THR A 1027 -61.79 81.99 68.05
CA THR A 1027 -62.74 81.47 67.07
C THR A 1027 -63.01 79.97 67.25
N LYS A 1028 -62.00 79.18 67.68
CA LYS A 1028 -62.21 77.77 68.02
C LYS A 1028 -63.14 77.59 69.21
N ALA A 1029 -62.86 78.28 70.33
CA ALA A 1029 -63.65 78.14 71.56
C ALA A 1029 -65.12 78.56 71.37
N THR A 1030 -65.37 79.62 70.59
CA THR A 1030 -66.73 80.06 70.26
C THR A 1030 -67.48 79.06 69.37
N ARG A 1031 -66.81 78.44 68.39
CA ARG A 1031 -67.40 77.35 67.59
C ARG A 1031 -67.72 76.12 68.42
N GLU A 1032 -66.85 75.72 69.34
CA GLU A 1032 -67.07 74.57 70.21
C GLU A 1032 -68.29 74.81 71.13
N ALA A 1033 -68.42 76.01 71.70
CA ALA A 1033 -69.60 76.40 72.49
C ALA A 1033 -70.90 76.43 71.67
N MET A 1034 -70.87 76.89 70.41
CA MET A 1034 -72.04 76.83 69.53
C MET A 1034 -72.42 75.39 69.17
N ALA A 1035 -71.44 74.53 68.89
CA ALA A 1035 -71.69 73.14 68.55
C ALA A 1035 -72.25 72.35 69.73
N GLU A 1036 -71.78 72.62 70.95
CA GLU A 1036 -72.32 72.00 72.17
C GLU A 1036 -73.75 72.46 72.46
N ASN A 1037 -74.05 73.74 72.31
CA ASN A 1037 -75.42 74.25 72.39
C ASN A 1037 -76.33 73.68 71.29
N GLY A 1038 -75.80 73.47 70.08
CA GLY A 1038 -76.52 72.81 68.98
C GLY A 1038 -76.83 71.35 69.27
N ARG A 1039 -75.87 70.59 69.81
CA ARG A 1039 -76.07 69.20 70.23
C ARG A 1039 -77.13 69.07 71.33
N ARG A 1040 -77.16 70.02 72.27
CA ARG A 1040 -78.18 70.03 73.33
C ARG A 1040 -79.59 70.20 72.77
N ARG A 1041 -79.76 71.13 71.81
CA ARG A 1041 -81.05 71.35 71.12
C ARG A 1041 -81.46 70.17 70.24
N GLN A 1042 -80.50 69.42 69.70
CA GLN A 1042 -80.78 68.27 68.85
C GLN A 1042 -81.18 67.03 69.66
N GLN A 1043 -80.58 66.82 70.83
CA GLN A 1043 -81.07 65.80 71.77
C GLN A 1043 -82.49 66.10 72.25
N GLU A 1044 -82.81 67.37 72.53
CA GLU A 1044 -84.17 67.80 72.89
C GLU A 1044 -85.16 67.54 71.75
N LYS A 1045 -84.73 67.65 70.49
CA LYS A 1045 -85.59 67.42 69.32
C LYS A 1045 -85.75 65.94 68.95
N GLU A 1046 -84.71 65.13 69.16
CA GLU A 1046 -84.76 63.67 68.96
C GLU A 1046 -85.66 62.99 70.00
N THR A 1047 -85.72 63.52 71.23
CA THR A 1047 -86.74 63.09 72.21
C THR A 1047 -88.16 63.42 71.75
N ASP A 1048 -88.37 64.57 71.11
CA ASP A 1048 -89.69 65.00 70.61
C ASP A 1048 -90.13 64.23 69.33
N GLU A 1049 -89.20 63.84 68.46
CA GLU A 1049 -89.51 63.05 67.24
C GLU A 1049 -89.85 61.57 67.56
N ALA A 1050 -89.30 61.01 68.65
CA ALA A 1050 -89.65 59.66 69.13
C ALA A 1050 -91.11 59.55 69.61
N GLU A 1051 -91.69 60.64 70.12
CA GLU A 1051 -93.10 60.71 70.54
C GLU A 1051 -94.08 60.86 69.37
N CYS A 1052 -93.62 61.34 68.21
CA CYS A 1052 -94.49 61.55 67.05
C CYS A 1052 -94.63 60.28 66.18
N GLU A 1053 -93.63 59.38 66.18
CA GLU A 1053 -93.65 58.16 65.37
C GLU A 1053 -94.65 57.10 65.90
N THR A 1054 -95.04 57.21 67.18
CA THR A 1054 -96.10 56.39 67.82
C THR A 1054 -97.52 56.73 67.33
N GLN A 1055 -97.71 57.86 66.63
CA GLN A 1055 -99.00 58.26 66.05
C GLN A 1055 -99.18 57.86 64.57
N ARG A 1056 -98.33 56.96 64.03
CA ARG A 1056 -98.60 56.16 62.80
C ARG A 1056 -99.81 55.21 62.98
N ARG A 1057 -100.97 55.76 63.36
CA ARG A 1057 -102.28 55.12 63.37
C ARG A 1057 -103.05 55.49 62.10
N GLN A 1058 -103.17 54.49 61.23
CA GLN A 1058 -104.39 54.13 60.50
C GLN A 1058 -104.86 54.96 59.27
N PRO A 1059 -105.65 54.35 58.36
CA PRO A 1059 -105.29 54.18 56.95
C PRO A 1059 -106.18 54.97 55.97
N ARG A 1060 -105.71 55.20 54.72
CA ARG A 1060 -106.58 55.48 53.54
C ARG A 1060 -105.97 55.05 52.19
N GLY A 1061 -106.81 54.31 51.44
CA GLY A 1061 -106.98 54.09 49.97
C GLY A 1061 -105.92 54.41 48.92
N GLY A 1062 -105.80 53.50 47.94
CA GLY A 1062 -105.09 53.64 46.66
C GLY A 1062 -104.21 52.45 46.35
#